data_AF-A0AAW2HR74-F1
#
_entry.id   AF-A0AAW2HR74-F1
#
_cell.length_a   1.000
_cell.length_b   1.000
_cell.length_c   1.000
_cell.angle_alpha   90.00
_cell.angle_beta   90.00
_cell.angle_gamma   90.00
#
_symmetry.space_group_name_H-M   'P 1'
#
loop_
_entity.id
_entity.type
_entity.pdbx_description
1 polymer ?
#
loop_
_entity_poly.entity_id
_entity_poly.type
_entity_poly.pdbx_seq_one_letter_code
_entity_poly.pdbx_strand_id
1 'polypeptide(L)'
;MSESTFGLKINAIYQNMSFDTVSKSIGKVWVDKNSMEDSHSAWVNGKKERNENACDLVQAAVNSSLSALSHWEKETPECRFNLLYKLAQSLHAKRGLISMLDMKMGARDSSDLFASCFNYYSDEIVPSHEEWIPVGVVMIQFSGVPAWLLALNVAAAFSAGCSVIVVTSHESSHPLLLAETCKEEGLPDGLINVLPQNIHTEKELQKYDYNGIIRLGRQPVVDESLPKNLFLGDCASLLVVNNTSSIILETCDLEGAVDTIFSETWTNYCNSWGVNLLIVQESVHQTFLDKITRKIESFTTEKKYDPTFFDDVSGKELKRILTECKKAGAKVFTPRKFEEIGCWCPVLISEYQSIEWDFHHQPALPLVMLLVCRTASEAVQLVNNSPFSLGTSVWTENLSQALDMASNIESSLVWINCHGLINASVSFEPSHRSGIGCFGGVDGALSFVKKGKLNYQLEKLDTYSMPDKGINRLRAMAEKAFDGFKKWKLNQDRKYHLKNIVSSLNEHGLSEHGQIVEFWSLNCKTYNTTFNTDPSDSVVIREKNPIGIILLILSGDSTDTEKAFTLLVTPAIAFGNVVIVVSFVNEGHPINKIIKCFSMNLPASVLSMVTGFEQATYLARDHHIQSVWALDNDLHPEMERMALAIRSCKHFWLVPKDVPICKRLIWKKCLRNKSVWMTKTTY
;
A
#
# COMPACT_ATOMS: atom_id res chain seq x y z
N MET A 1 54.27 -14.25 2.89
CA MET A 1 53.48 -14.24 4.13
C MET A 1 52.05 -14.56 3.72
N SER A 2 51.60 -15.76 4.06
CA SER A 2 50.52 -16.48 3.38
C SER A 2 49.10 -16.12 3.86
N GLU A 3 48.15 -16.25 2.94
CA GLU A 3 46.68 -16.19 3.08
C GLU A 3 46.06 -17.07 4.19
N SER A 4 46.87 -17.76 4.99
CA SER A 4 46.41 -18.69 6.01
C SER A 4 45.94 -18.04 7.32
N THR A 5 46.24 -16.76 7.58
CA THR A 5 45.93 -16.14 8.89
C THR A 5 44.60 -15.37 8.95
N PHE A 6 44.01 -15.00 7.80
CA PHE A 6 42.66 -14.39 7.76
C PHE A 6 41.55 -15.43 7.55
N GLY A 7 41.84 -16.56 6.87
CA GLY A 7 40.92 -17.68 6.70
C GLY A 7 40.70 -18.54 7.97
N LEU A 8 41.61 -18.48 8.94
CA LEU A 8 41.54 -19.29 10.17
C LEU A 8 40.69 -18.67 11.29
N LYS A 9 40.30 -17.39 11.22
CA LYS A 9 39.35 -16.79 12.17
C LYS A 9 37.89 -16.80 11.71
N ILE A 10 37.64 -16.94 10.41
CA ILE A 10 36.28 -17.14 9.89
C ILE A 10 35.87 -18.62 10.01
N ASN A 11 36.77 -19.58 9.77
CA ASN A 11 36.45 -20.99 10.00
C ASN A 11 36.25 -21.37 11.49
N ALA A 12 36.83 -20.63 12.44
CA ALA A 12 36.63 -20.90 13.86
C ALA A 12 35.24 -20.46 14.39
N ILE A 13 34.55 -19.54 13.71
CA ILE A 13 33.18 -19.13 14.04
C ILE A 13 32.15 -20.02 13.32
N TYR A 14 32.49 -20.55 12.13
CA TYR A 14 31.60 -21.39 11.33
C TYR A 14 31.73 -22.91 11.56
N GLN A 15 32.81 -23.42 12.17
CA GLN A 15 32.97 -24.87 12.42
C GLN A 15 32.49 -25.37 13.79
N ASN A 16 32.19 -24.48 14.75
CA ASN A 16 31.70 -24.87 16.08
C ASN A 16 30.22 -24.54 16.34
N MET A 17 29.52 -23.94 15.39
CA MET A 17 28.07 -23.88 15.41
C MET A 17 27.53 -24.90 14.42
N SER A 18 27.44 -26.16 14.86
CA SER A 18 26.52 -27.08 14.21
C SER A 18 25.12 -26.46 14.28
N PHE A 19 24.26 -26.77 13.29
CA PHE A 19 22.84 -26.39 13.26
C PHE A 19 22.15 -26.63 14.63
N ASP A 20 22.62 -27.64 15.35
CA ASP A 20 22.24 -28.03 16.69
C ASP A 20 22.58 -27.01 17.79
N THR A 21 23.61 -26.18 17.64
CA THR A 21 24.02 -25.17 18.63
C THR A 21 23.24 -23.87 18.46
N VAL A 22 22.94 -23.46 17.22
CA VAL A 22 22.03 -22.33 16.93
C VAL A 22 20.58 -22.70 17.27
N SER A 23 20.17 -23.95 17.02
CA SER A 23 18.86 -24.47 17.46
C SER A 23 18.77 -24.68 18.99
N LYS A 24 19.91 -24.78 19.70
CA LYS A 24 19.97 -24.86 21.17
C LYS A 24 20.04 -23.49 21.84
N SER A 25 20.67 -22.47 21.24
CA SER A 25 20.65 -21.09 21.77
C SER A 25 19.34 -20.37 21.45
N ILE A 26 18.75 -20.65 20.27
CA ILE A 26 17.37 -20.30 19.87
C ILE A 26 16.45 -21.50 20.21
N GLY A 27 16.68 -22.08 21.39
CA GLY A 27 16.24 -23.39 21.88
C GLY A 27 14.83 -23.83 21.47
N LYS A 28 14.69 -24.99 20.82
CA LYS A 28 13.40 -25.73 20.71
C LYS A 28 12.23 -24.92 20.10
N VAL A 29 12.49 -23.91 19.28
CA VAL A 29 11.45 -23.07 18.69
C VAL A 29 11.13 -23.54 17.27
N TRP A 30 10.27 -24.58 17.20
CA TRP A 30 9.44 -24.99 16.05
C TRP A 30 10.12 -25.47 14.76
N VAL A 31 10.50 -26.75 14.74
CA VAL A 31 10.57 -27.57 13.50
C VAL A 31 10.07 -28.97 13.84
N ASP A 32 8.77 -29.15 14.03
CA ASP A 32 8.19 -30.50 13.96
C ASP A 32 6.74 -30.46 13.45
N LYS A 33 6.53 -31.07 12.27
CA LYS A 33 5.30 -31.05 11.47
C LYS A 33 4.11 -31.69 12.19
N ASN A 34 4.38 -32.58 13.15
CA ASN A 34 3.36 -33.30 13.92
C ASN A 34 2.79 -32.47 15.09
N SER A 35 3.23 -31.22 15.27
CA SER A 35 2.74 -30.30 16.32
C SER A 35 1.95 -29.11 15.78
N MET A 36 1.76 -29.02 14.45
CA MET A 36 1.34 -27.79 13.77
C MET A 36 -0.18 -27.58 13.66
N GLU A 37 -0.99 -28.55 14.11
CA GLU A 37 -2.40 -28.27 14.43
C GLU A 37 -2.54 -27.49 15.77
N ASP A 38 -1.47 -27.42 16.59
CA ASP A 38 -1.46 -26.84 17.95
C ASP A 38 -0.39 -25.74 18.15
N SER A 39 -0.29 -24.71 17.29
CA SER A 39 0.69 -23.63 17.46
C SER A 39 0.24 -22.60 18.53
N HIS A 40 0.32 -23.00 19.79
CA HIS A 40 -0.16 -22.29 20.98
C HIS A 40 0.87 -21.33 21.62
N SER A 41 1.97 -20.99 20.92
CA SER A 41 3.01 -20.12 21.47
C SER A 41 2.94 -18.70 20.95
N ALA A 42 3.00 -17.73 21.87
CA ALA A 42 3.00 -16.30 21.60
C ALA A 42 4.19 -15.61 22.31
N TRP A 43 4.54 -14.41 21.84
CA TRP A 43 5.41 -13.48 22.57
C TRP A 43 4.55 -12.39 23.19
N VAL A 44 4.43 -12.40 24.52
CA VAL A 44 3.59 -11.46 25.26
C VAL A 44 4.39 -10.91 26.43
N ASN A 45 4.38 -9.57 26.59
CA ASN A 45 5.00 -8.90 27.74
C ASN A 45 6.48 -9.28 27.95
N GLY A 46 7.26 -9.29 26.86
CA GLY A 46 8.69 -9.59 26.90
C GLY A 46 9.02 -11.05 27.20
N LYS A 47 8.04 -11.97 27.18
CA LYS A 47 8.26 -13.39 27.45
C LYS A 47 7.58 -14.25 26.39
N LYS A 48 8.13 -15.46 26.20
CA LYS A 48 7.48 -16.51 25.43
C LYS A 48 6.45 -17.19 26.32
N GLU A 49 5.19 -17.19 25.88
CA GLU A 49 4.08 -17.85 26.56
C GLU A 49 3.52 -18.97 25.66
N ARG A 50 3.07 -20.07 26.27
CA ARG A 50 2.31 -21.12 25.59
C ARG A 50 0.99 -21.31 26.31
N ASN A 51 -0.13 -21.13 25.62
CA ASN A 51 -1.46 -21.26 26.23
C ASN A 51 -2.47 -21.82 25.21
N GLU A 52 -3.25 -22.82 25.62
CA GLU A 52 -4.31 -23.47 24.82
C GLU A 52 -5.51 -22.56 24.56
N ASN A 53 -5.69 -21.52 25.36
CA ASN A 53 -6.77 -20.57 25.19
C ASN A 53 -6.31 -19.31 24.44
N ALA A 54 -6.69 -19.21 23.15
CA ALA A 54 -6.40 -18.05 22.30
C ALA A 54 -6.95 -16.73 22.87
N CYS A 55 -8.06 -16.79 23.63
CA CYS A 55 -8.70 -15.61 24.23
C CYS A 55 -7.81 -14.97 25.29
N ASP A 56 -7.20 -15.78 26.17
CA ASP A 56 -6.33 -15.31 27.25
C ASP A 56 -5.04 -14.69 26.68
N LEU A 57 -4.48 -15.29 25.63
CA LEU A 57 -3.28 -14.76 24.95
C LEU A 57 -3.54 -13.41 24.29
N VAL A 58 -4.67 -13.29 23.59
CA VAL A 58 -5.07 -12.04 22.94
C VAL A 58 -5.30 -10.96 24.01
N GLN A 59 -6.07 -11.25 25.05
CA GLN A 59 -6.32 -10.31 26.13
C GLN A 59 -5.04 -9.84 26.82
N ALA A 60 -4.09 -10.75 27.07
CA ALA A 60 -2.80 -10.43 27.66
C ALA A 60 -1.95 -9.54 26.74
N ALA A 61 -1.90 -9.83 25.44
CA ALA A 61 -1.19 -9.03 24.45
C ALA A 61 -1.78 -7.62 24.31
N VAL A 62 -3.11 -7.49 24.33
CA VAL A 62 -3.78 -6.18 24.30
C VAL A 62 -3.47 -5.38 25.55
N ASN A 63 -3.59 -5.98 26.73
CA ASN A 63 -3.32 -5.32 28.00
C ASN A 63 -1.86 -4.88 28.13
N SER A 64 -0.90 -5.72 27.71
CA SER A 64 0.52 -5.35 27.72
C SER A 64 0.80 -4.21 26.72
N SER A 65 0.18 -4.24 25.54
CA SER A 65 0.33 -3.18 24.52
C SER A 65 -0.18 -1.84 25.01
N LEU A 66 -1.32 -1.82 25.72
CA LEU A 66 -1.88 -0.61 26.33
C LEU A 66 -1.01 -0.09 27.49
N SER A 67 -0.48 -0.98 28.32
CA SER A 67 0.44 -0.63 29.41
C SER A 67 1.73 0.00 28.86
N ALA A 68 2.34 -0.64 27.85
CA ALA A 68 3.55 -0.14 27.21
C ALA A 68 3.31 1.20 26.51
N LEU A 69 2.18 1.35 25.80
CA LEU A 69 1.79 2.58 25.10
C LEU A 69 1.77 3.78 26.05
N SER A 70 1.21 3.62 27.25
CA SER A 70 1.09 4.72 28.24
C SER A 70 2.43 5.30 28.70
N HIS A 71 3.52 4.53 28.54
CA HIS A 71 4.89 4.96 28.78
C HIS A 71 5.54 5.45 27.48
N TRP A 72 5.45 4.66 26.40
CA TRP A 72 6.09 4.92 25.11
C TRP A 72 5.63 6.21 24.43
N GLU A 73 4.34 6.54 24.52
CA GLU A 73 3.79 7.79 23.99
C GLU A 73 4.38 9.03 24.67
N LYS A 74 4.74 8.92 25.96
CA LYS A 74 5.33 9.99 26.77
C LYS A 74 6.85 10.07 26.66
N GLU A 75 7.50 9.06 26.09
CA GLU A 75 8.94 9.09 25.87
C GLU A 75 9.33 10.28 24.99
N THR A 76 10.49 10.86 25.27
CA THR A 76 10.98 11.99 24.47
C THR A 76 11.41 11.50 23.08
N PRO A 77 11.32 12.36 22.04
CA PRO A 77 11.83 12.02 20.72
C PRO A 77 13.30 11.56 20.74
N GLU A 78 14.14 12.15 21.60
CA GLU A 78 15.55 11.76 21.77
C GLU A 78 15.70 10.36 22.38
N CYS A 79 14.89 10.00 23.38
CA CYS A 79 14.88 8.64 23.92
C CYS A 79 14.46 7.62 22.84
N ARG A 80 13.38 7.90 22.10
CA ARG A 80 12.92 7.03 21.01
C ARG A 80 13.97 6.88 19.91
N PHE A 81 14.60 7.99 19.50
CA PHE A 81 15.72 8.00 18.56
C PHE A 81 16.82 7.02 19.00
N ASN A 82 17.31 7.18 20.23
CA ASN A 82 18.43 6.39 20.74
C ASN A 82 18.12 4.89 20.81
N LEU A 83 16.89 4.52 21.20
CA LEU A 83 16.46 3.13 21.25
C LEU A 83 16.30 2.51 19.86
N LEU A 84 15.67 3.21 18.92
CA LEU A 84 15.51 2.72 17.55
C LEU A 84 16.85 2.63 16.81
N TYR A 85 17.75 3.57 17.03
CA TYR A 85 19.10 3.54 16.45
C TYR A 85 19.91 2.35 16.97
N LYS A 86 19.89 2.08 18.28
CA LYS A 86 20.52 0.88 18.87
C LYS A 86 19.92 -0.42 18.33
N LEU A 87 18.58 -0.48 18.24
CA LEU A 87 17.87 -1.60 17.64
C LEU A 87 18.33 -1.85 16.20
N ALA A 88 18.48 -0.80 15.39
CA ALA A 88 19.00 -0.92 14.02
C ALA A 88 20.40 -1.54 13.98
N GLN A 89 21.32 -1.11 14.86
CA GLN A 89 22.68 -1.67 14.94
C GLN A 89 22.67 -3.15 15.35
N SER A 90 21.83 -3.51 16.33
CA SER A 90 21.69 -4.89 16.80
C SER A 90 21.12 -5.81 15.71
N LEU A 91 20.10 -5.35 14.99
CA LEU A 91 19.55 -6.05 13.82
C LEU A 91 20.58 -6.19 12.70
N HIS A 92 21.39 -5.16 12.44
CA HIS A 92 22.47 -5.23 11.46
C HIS A 92 23.55 -6.25 11.87
N ALA A 93 23.90 -6.34 13.15
CA ALA A 93 24.80 -7.37 13.67
C ALA A 93 24.22 -8.79 13.49
N LYS A 94 22.89 -8.93 13.51
CA LYS A 94 22.15 -10.17 13.29
C LYS A 94 21.81 -10.44 11.81
N ARG A 95 22.36 -9.68 10.85
CA ARG A 95 22.04 -9.82 9.40
C ARG A 95 22.17 -11.24 8.85
N GLY A 96 23.16 -12.01 9.32
CA GLY A 96 23.35 -13.40 8.89
C GLY A 96 22.18 -14.30 9.28
N LEU A 97 21.59 -14.08 10.46
CA LEU A 97 20.39 -14.80 10.91
C LEU A 97 19.15 -14.38 10.10
N ILE A 98 18.99 -13.08 9.85
CA ILE A 98 17.89 -12.56 9.02
C ILE A 98 17.96 -13.14 7.61
N SER A 99 19.14 -13.14 6.98
CA SER A 99 19.37 -13.71 5.65
C SER A 99 19.03 -15.21 5.60
N MET A 100 19.41 -15.98 6.63
CA MET A 100 19.01 -17.40 6.74
C MET A 100 17.49 -17.59 6.84
N LEU A 101 16.81 -16.73 7.60
CA LEU A 101 15.35 -16.78 7.72
C LEU A 101 14.65 -16.39 6.41
N ASP A 102 15.14 -15.37 5.71
CA ASP A 102 14.65 -14.97 4.38
C ASP A 102 14.80 -16.11 3.37
N MET A 103 15.98 -16.74 3.32
CA MET A 103 16.22 -17.91 2.45
C MET A 103 15.27 -19.06 2.77
N LYS A 104 15.01 -19.31 4.06
CA LYS A 104 14.04 -20.35 4.48
C LYS A 104 12.65 -20.05 3.96
N MET A 105 12.19 -18.79 3.98
CA MET A 105 10.90 -18.35 3.41
C MET A 105 10.90 -18.28 1.87
N GLY A 106 12.03 -18.53 1.22
CA GLY A 106 12.21 -18.30 -0.21
C GLY A 106 12.11 -16.82 -0.60
N ALA A 107 12.43 -15.90 0.30
CA ALA A 107 12.54 -14.47 0.03
C ALA A 107 13.95 -14.10 -0.47
N ARG A 108 14.06 -12.94 -1.13
CA ARG A 108 15.36 -12.29 -1.36
C ARG A 108 15.94 -11.88 -0.01
N ASP A 109 17.27 -11.96 0.13
CA ASP A 109 17.96 -11.43 1.31
C ASP A 109 17.60 -9.96 1.52
N SER A 110 16.95 -9.70 2.64
CA SER A 110 16.47 -8.38 3.02
C SER A 110 17.15 -7.86 4.28
N SER A 111 18.20 -8.53 4.76
CA SER A 111 18.82 -8.27 6.05
C SER A 111 19.32 -6.84 6.24
N ASP A 112 19.99 -6.26 5.23
CA ASP A 112 20.42 -4.86 5.28
C ASP A 112 19.24 -3.89 5.26
N LEU A 113 18.21 -4.16 4.44
CA LEU A 113 17.01 -3.32 4.37
C LEU A 113 16.20 -3.39 5.68
N PHE A 114 16.11 -4.57 6.29
CA PHE A 114 15.44 -4.81 7.56
C PHE A 114 16.01 -3.91 8.66
N ALA A 115 17.33 -3.86 8.79
CA ALA A 115 18.00 -2.97 9.75
C ALA A 115 17.89 -1.49 9.33
N SER A 116 18.03 -1.19 8.03
CA SER A 116 17.97 0.18 7.50
C SER A 116 16.61 0.84 7.73
N CYS A 117 15.50 0.08 7.77
CA CYS A 117 14.19 0.62 8.15
C CYS A 117 14.21 1.26 9.54
N PHE A 118 14.77 0.58 10.54
CA PHE A 118 14.85 1.11 11.90
C PHE A 118 15.82 2.29 11.99
N ASN A 119 16.92 2.26 11.24
CA ASN A 119 17.86 3.38 11.18
C ASN A 119 17.22 4.64 10.54
N TYR A 120 16.46 4.47 9.47
CA TYR A 120 15.77 5.59 8.83
C TYR A 120 14.71 6.21 9.77
N TYR A 121 13.87 5.37 10.39
CA TYR A 121 12.82 5.87 11.27
C TYR A 121 13.32 6.31 12.65
N SER A 122 14.56 5.98 13.04
CA SER A 122 15.18 6.66 14.17
C SER A 122 15.44 8.13 13.85
N ASP A 123 15.83 8.49 12.63
CA ASP A 123 16.00 9.89 12.22
C ASP A 123 14.65 10.61 12.00
N GLU A 124 13.62 9.86 11.61
CA GLU A 124 12.27 10.37 11.31
C GLU A 124 11.26 10.10 12.44
N ILE A 125 11.65 10.37 13.69
CA ILE A 125 10.71 10.34 14.82
C ILE A 125 9.60 11.36 14.58
N VAL A 126 8.35 10.91 14.63
CA VAL A 126 7.22 11.85 14.62
C VAL A 126 7.15 12.47 16.02
N PRO A 127 7.35 13.79 16.16
CA PRO A 127 7.33 14.41 17.46
C PRO A 127 5.89 14.44 17.99
N SER A 128 5.72 13.97 19.23
CA SER A 128 4.45 14.05 19.95
C SER A 128 4.22 15.51 20.39
N HIS A 129 3.48 16.28 19.60
CA HIS A 129 3.05 17.65 19.91
C HIS A 129 1.52 17.77 19.70
N GLU A 130 0.88 18.84 20.17
CA GLU A 130 -0.59 19.03 20.10
C GLU A 130 -1.21 18.79 18.70
N GLU A 131 -0.40 18.84 17.63
CA GLU A 131 -0.82 18.54 16.26
C GLU A 131 -0.88 17.05 15.88
N TRP A 132 -0.08 16.17 16.52
CA TRP A 132 0.08 14.76 16.15
C TRP A 132 0.13 13.86 17.39
N ILE A 133 -0.92 13.06 17.56
CA ILE A 133 -1.08 12.06 18.61
C ILE A 133 -0.93 10.69 17.97
N PRO A 134 -0.19 9.74 18.56
CA PRO A 134 -0.16 8.36 18.06
C PRO A 134 -1.57 7.80 17.92
N VAL A 135 -1.79 6.92 16.93
CA VAL A 135 -3.11 6.28 16.82
C VAL A 135 -3.41 5.44 18.05
N GLY A 136 -2.40 4.74 18.59
CA GLY A 136 -2.48 3.93 19.79
C GLY A 136 -1.89 2.53 19.56
N VAL A 137 -2.69 1.50 19.82
CA VAL A 137 -2.31 0.10 19.53
C VAL A 137 -2.59 -0.21 18.06
N VAL A 138 -1.59 -0.77 17.37
CA VAL A 138 -1.67 -1.12 15.94
C VAL A 138 -1.50 -2.62 15.75
N MET A 139 -2.46 -3.25 15.07
CA MET A 139 -2.35 -4.64 14.65
C MET A 139 -1.65 -4.72 13.29
N ILE A 140 -0.62 -5.57 13.16
CA ILE A 140 0.02 -5.88 11.88
C ILE A 140 -0.16 -7.36 11.58
N GLN A 141 -0.94 -7.67 10.55
CA GLN A 141 -1.06 -9.02 10.01
C GLN A 141 0.03 -9.23 8.95
N PHE A 142 0.93 -10.18 9.21
CA PHE A 142 2.12 -10.47 8.41
C PHE A 142 2.09 -11.93 7.93
N SER A 143 1.86 -12.16 6.64
CA SER A 143 1.74 -13.50 6.08
C SER A 143 2.21 -13.57 4.64
N GLY A 144 3.14 -14.49 4.34
CA GLY A 144 3.63 -14.73 2.97
C GLY A 144 4.31 -13.53 2.30
N VAL A 145 4.91 -12.60 3.05
CA VAL A 145 5.59 -11.41 2.51
C VAL A 145 7.02 -11.29 3.06
N PRO A 146 7.94 -10.58 2.36
CA PRO A 146 9.31 -10.40 2.84
C PRO A 146 9.43 -9.69 4.19
N ALA A 147 10.46 -10.05 4.96
CA ALA A 147 10.67 -9.54 6.31
C ALA A 147 10.86 -8.01 6.37
N TRP A 148 11.45 -7.40 5.35
CA TRP A 148 11.63 -5.94 5.34
C TRP A 148 10.30 -5.16 5.42
N LEU A 149 9.18 -5.70 4.93
CA LEU A 149 7.87 -5.06 5.06
C LEU A 149 7.39 -5.04 6.52
N LEU A 150 7.72 -6.08 7.30
CA LEU A 150 7.49 -6.06 8.75
C LEU A 150 8.30 -4.93 9.39
N ALA A 151 9.61 -4.88 9.11
CA ALA A 151 10.49 -3.85 9.66
C ALA A 151 10.02 -2.45 9.29
N LEU A 152 9.63 -2.22 8.03
CA LEU A 152 9.15 -0.93 7.55
C LEU A 152 7.94 -0.42 8.35
N ASN A 153 6.97 -1.30 8.65
CA ASN A 153 5.75 -0.91 9.34
C ASN A 153 5.94 -0.82 10.86
N VAL A 154 6.69 -1.75 11.47
CA VAL A 154 6.97 -1.70 12.91
C VAL A 154 7.83 -0.48 13.26
N ALA A 155 8.86 -0.18 12.46
CA ALA A 155 9.72 0.97 12.69
C ALA A 155 8.95 2.30 12.57
N ALA A 156 8.06 2.42 11.57
CA ALA A 156 7.18 3.58 11.42
C ALA A 156 6.18 3.73 12.58
N ALA A 157 5.60 2.63 13.06
CA ALA A 157 4.71 2.64 14.21
C ALA A 157 5.43 3.10 15.48
N PHE A 158 6.64 2.58 15.72
CA PHE A 158 7.44 2.95 16.88
C PHE A 158 7.89 4.42 16.83
N SER A 159 8.28 4.91 15.65
CA SER A 159 8.67 6.33 15.48
C SER A 159 7.50 7.28 15.73
N ALA A 160 6.28 6.83 15.41
CA ALA A 160 5.03 7.52 15.68
C ALA A 160 4.53 7.38 17.14
N GLY A 161 5.20 6.61 18.00
CA GLY A 161 4.79 6.41 19.40
C GLY A 161 3.69 5.38 19.61
N CYS A 162 3.45 4.49 18.64
CA CYS A 162 2.48 3.40 18.75
C CYS A 162 3.09 2.12 19.34
N SER A 163 2.25 1.29 19.96
CA SER A 163 2.58 -0.11 20.28
C SER A 163 1.98 -1.05 19.24
N VAL A 164 2.59 -2.23 19.06
CA VAL A 164 2.28 -3.13 17.94
C VAL A 164 1.95 -4.54 18.40
N ILE A 165 0.89 -5.11 17.84
CA ILE A 165 0.58 -6.54 17.91
C ILE A 165 0.78 -7.13 16.51
N VAL A 166 1.77 -7.99 16.35
CA VAL A 166 2.05 -8.69 15.09
C VAL A 166 1.36 -10.05 15.09
N VAL A 167 0.47 -10.28 14.14
CA VAL A 167 -0.15 -11.59 13.89
C VAL A 167 0.59 -12.22 12.72
N THR A 168 1.28 -13.34 12.95
CA THR A 168 2.18 -13.95 11.94
C THR A 168 1.84 -15.39 11.64
N SER A 169 1.96 -15.80 10.37
CA SER A 169 1.90 -17.21 9.99
C SER A 169 3.11 -17.98 10.52
N HIS A 170 2.97 -19.31 10.59
CA HIS A 170 4.03 -20.23 11.05
C HIS A 170 5.26 -20.26 10.12
N GLU A 171 5.11 -19.71 8.92
CA GLU A 171 6.12 -19.63 7.87
C GLU A 171 7.28 -18.69 8.22
N SER A 172 7.03 -17.67 9.06
CA SER A 172 8.02 -16.64 9.39
C SER A 172 8.34 -16.58 10.87
N SER A 173 9.64 -16.60 11.18
CA SER A 173 10.16 -16.37 12.54
C SER A 173 10.72 -14.95 12.75
N HIS A 174 10.66 -14.08 11.72
CA HIS A 174 11.18 -12.71 11.80
C HIS A 174 10.54 -11.86 12.91
N PRO A 175 9.21 -11.90 13.13
CA PRO A 175 8.59 -11.14 14.22
C PRO A 175 9.12 -11.52 15.61
N LEU A 176 9.43 -12.80 15.83
CA LEU A 176 9.97 -13.29 17.11
C LEU A 176 11.40 -12.80 17.31
N LEU A 177 12.24 -12.89 16.27
CA LEU A 177 13.60 -12.35 16.31
C LEU A 177 13.60 -10.85 16.61
N LEU A 178 12.68 -10.10 15.99
CA LEU A 178 12.51 -8.68 16.25
C LEU A 178 12.09 -8.43 17.70
N ALA A 179 11.10 -9.15 18.21
CA ALA A 179 10.61 -8.99 19.59
C ALA A 179 11.67 -9.32 20.64
N GLU A 180 12.48 -10.36 20.41
CA GLU A 180 13.62 -10.71 21.26
C GLU A 180 14.70 -9.62 21.23
N THR A 181 15.03 -9.10 20.05
CA THR A 181 16.01 -8.00 19.91
C THR A 181 15.51 -6.71 20.54
N CYS A 182 14.23 -6.37 20.44
CA CYS A 182 13.63 -5.23 21.13
C CYS A 182 13.86 -5.33 22.66
N LYS A 183 13.69 -6.52 23.23
CA LYS A 183 13.91 -6.76 24.65
C LYS A 183 15.39 -6.62 25.03
N GLU A 184 16.31 -7.17 24.24
CA GLU A 184 17.75 -7.06 24.47
C GLU A 184 18.22 -5.60 24.51
N GLU A 185 17.66 -4.75 23.63
CA GLU A 185 18.01 -3.33 23.51
C GLU A 185 17.27 -2.43 24.51
N GLY A 186 16.41 -3.01 25.37
CA GLY A 186 15.73 -2.30 26.45
C GLY A 186 14.49 -1.52 26.02
N LEU A 187 13.86 -1.87 24.89
CA LEU A 187 12.53 -1.32 24.55
C LEU A 187 11.49 -1.83 25.58
N PRO A 188 10.44 -1.05 25.89
CA PRO A 188 9.46 -1.42 26.90
C PRO A 188 8.80 -2.78 26.64
N ASP A 189 8.67 -3.59 27.69
CA ASP A 189 7.92 -4.85 27.63
C ASP A 189 6.48 -4.57 27.20
N GLY A 190 5.99 -5.32 26.21
CA GLY A 190 4.67 -5.14 25.63
C GLY A 190 4.59 -4.11 24.48
N LEU A 191 5.69 -3.41 24.14
CA LEU A 191 5.71 -2.52 22.97
C LEU A 191 5.51 -3.29 21.66
N ILE A 192 6.01 -4.53 21.60
CA ILE A 192 5.73 -5.52 20.55
C ILE A 192 5.23 -6.82 21.18
N ASN A 193 4.08 -7.29 20.70
CA ASN A 193 3.58 -8.63 21.00
C ASN A 193 3.42 -9.41 19.69
N VAL A 194 3.72 -10.71 19.71
CA VAL A 194 3.64 -11.58 18.53
C VAL A 194 2.66 -12.70 18.80
N LEU A 195 1.60 -12.77 18.01
CA LEU A 195 0.55 -13.79 18.10
C LEU A 195 0.58 -14.70 16.86
N PRO A 196 0.28 -15.99 17.00
CA PRO A 196 0.14 -16.89 15.87
C PRO A 196 -1.12 -16.53 15.05
N GLN A 197 -1.00 -16.59 13.73
CA GLN A 197 -2.14 -16.41 12.84
C GLN A 197 -3.00 -17.69 12.84
N ASN A 198 -4.19 -17.60 13.43
CA ASN A 198 -5.23 -18.63 13.35
C ASN A 198 -6.61 -18.01 13.52
N ILE A 199 -7.65 -18.76 13.16
CA ILE A 199 -9.05 -18.29 13.16
C ILE A 199 -9.49 -17.81 14.56
N HIS A 200 -9.04 -18.47 15.63
CA HIS A 200 -9.41 -18.09 16.99
C HIS A 200 -8.78 -16.77 17.41
N THR A 201 -7.49 -16.58 17.16
CA THR A 201 -6.78 -15.33 17.40
C THR A 201 -7.40 -14.18 16.61
N GLU A 202 -7.67 -14.37 15.31
CA GLU A 202 -8.29 -13.33 14.48
C GLU A 202 -9.70 -12.96 14.98
N LYS A 203 -10.54 -13.94 15.35
CA LYS A 203 -11.89 -13.70 15.92
C LYS A 203 -11.86 -13.00 17.27
N GLU A 204 -10.93 -13.35 18.15
CA GLU A 204 -10.79 -12.71 19.46
C GLU A 204 -10.28 -11.28 19.33
N LEU A 205 -9.30 -11.03 18.46
CA LEU A 205 -8.81 -9.68 18.15
C LEU A 205 -9.96 -8.77 17.68
N GLN A 206 -10.92 -9.26 16.89
CA GLN A 206 -12.08 -8.47 16.43
C GLN A 206 -12.96 -7.92 17.57
N LYS A 207 -12.84 -8.43 18.81
CA LYS A 207 -13.59 -7.93 19.97
C LYS A 207 -13.00 -6.66 20.59
N TYR A 208 -11.78 -6.28 20.20
CA TYR A 208 -11.09 -5.11 20.74
C TYR A 208 -11.05 -3.97 19.71
N ASP A 209 -11.19 -2.75 20.22
CA ASP A 209 -11.05 -1.54 19.42
C ASP A 209 -9.57 -1.17 19.27
N TYR A 210 -8.92 -1.72 18.25
CA TYR A 210 -7.61 -1.24 17.83
C TYR A 210 -7.75 0.08 17.07
N ASN A 211 -6.83 1.00 17.32
CA ASN A 211 -6.84 2.29 16.63
C ASN A 211 -6.19 2.23 15.25
N GLY A 212 -5.38 1.20 14.98
CA GLY A 212 -4.79 0.98 13.66
C GLY A 212 -4.71 -0.50 13.28
N ILE A 213 -4.91 -0.79 11.99
CA ILE A 213 -4.74 -2.14 11.43
C ILE A 213 -3.97 -2.05 10.11
N ILE A 214 -2.97 -2.92 9.97
CA ILE A 214 -2.15 -3.08 8.78
C ILE A 214 -2.20 -4.54 8.35
N ARG A 215 -2.55 -4.79 7.10
CA ARG A 215 -2.55 -6.13 6.52
C ARG A 215 -1.59 -6.22 5.36
N LEU A 216 -0.63 -7.12 5.47
CA LEU A 216 0.38 -7.40 4.46
C LEU A 216 0.18 -8.85 4.00
N GLY A 217 -0.04 -9.03 2.70
CA GLY A 217 -0.27 -10.37 2.16
C GLY A 217 -0.20 -10.42 0.64
N ARG A 218 -0.33 -11.63 0.11
CA ARG A 218 -0.29 -11.89 -1.34
C ARG A 218 -1.66 -12.06 -1.97
N GLN A 219 -2.67 -12.36 -1.17
CA GLN A 219 -4.03 -12.56 -1.64
C GLN A 219 -4.86 -11.29 -1.38
N PRO A 220 -5.68 -10.87 -2.36
CA PRO A 220 -6.67 -9.83 -2.13
C PRO A 220 -7.65 -10.30 -1.06
N VAL A 221 -8.12 -9.35 -0.24
CA VAL A 221 -8.98 -9.72 0.88
C VAL A 221 -10.38 -10.03 0.39
N VAL A 222 -10.90 -11.19 0.77
CA VAL A 222 -12.29 -11.60 0.50
C VAL A 222 -13.20 -11.04 1.59
N ASP A 223 -14.32 -10.43 1.17
CA ASP A 223 -15.25 -9.57 1.91
C ASP A 223 -15.54 -9.97 3.37
N GLU A 224 -15.62 -11.26 3.69
CA GLU A 224 -16.07 -11.77 5.00
C GLU A 224 -14.97 -11.82 6.07
N SER A 225 -13.71 -11.61 5.68
CA SER A 225 -12.54 -11.75 6.58
C SER A 225 -12.03 -10.43 7.15
N LEU A 226 -12.56 -9.28 6.69
CA LEU A 226 -12.12 -7.98 7.16
C LEU A 226 -12.77 -7.66 8.49
N PRO A 227 -12.00 -7.22 9.51
CA PRO A 227 -12.58 -6.66 10.71
C PRO A 227 -13.48 -5.49 10.30
N LYS A 228 -14.73 -5.46 10.79
CA LYS A 228 -15.66 -4.33 10.56
C LYS A 228 -15.03 -2.98 10.90
N ASN A 229 -14.05 -3.00 11.80
CA ASN A 229 -13.36 -1.84 12.35
C ASN A 229 -12.19 -1.37 11.48
N LEU A 230 -11.79 -2.12 10.43
CA LEU A 230 -10.62 -1.80 9.59
C LEU A 230 -10.70 -0.40 8.97
N PHE A 231 -11.90 0.08 8.63
CA PHE A 231 -12.09 1.39 7.99
C PHE A 231 -12.72 2.44 8.92
N LEU A 232 -12.98 2.06 10.18
CA LEU A 232 -13.43 2.96 11.25
C LEU A 232 -12.26 3.46 12.11
N GLY A 233 -11.10 2.78 12.06
CA GLY A 233 -9.89 3.16 12.79
C GLY A 233 -9.16 4.38 12.20
N ASP A 234 -8.40 5.07 13.05
CA ASP A 234 -7.60 6.24 12.69
C ASP A 234 -6.44 5.91 11.72
N CYS A 235 -6.05 4.63 11.62
CA CYS A 235 -5.04 4.10 10.69
C CYS A 235 -5.48 2.77 10.05
N ALA A 236 -5.60 2.73 8.72
CA ALA A 236 -5.94 1.52 7.97
C ALA A 236 -5.03 1.39 6.75
N SER A 237 -4.26 0.31 6.67
CA SER A 237 -3.41 0.02 5.51
C SER A 237 -3.54 -1.44 5.07
N LEU A 238 -3.62 -1.65 3.77
CA LEU A 238 -3.68 -2.95 3.12
C LEU A 238 -2.66 -2.95 1.98
N LEU A 239 -1.80 -3.94 1.93
CA LEU A 239 -0.86 -4.15 0.83
C LEU A 239 -1.00 -5.57 0.29
N VAL A 240 -1.40 -5.67 -0.97
CA VAL A 240 -1.44 -6.91 -1.74
C VAL A 240 -0.26 -6.90 -2.71
N VAL A 241 0.78 -7.67 -2.38
CA VAL A 241 2.03 -7.73 -3.14
C VAL A 241 1.91 -8.55 -4.43
N ASN A 242 2.95 -8.57 -5.26
CA ASN A 242 3.06 -9.38 -6.49
C ASN A 242 2.06 -8.99 -7.60
N ASN A 243 1.80 -7.69 -7.72
CA ASN A 243 0.85 -7.11 -8.67
C ASN A 243 1.48 -5.97 -9.47
N THR A 244 2.64 -6.23 -10.10
CA THR A 244 3.36 -5.23 -10.90
C THR A 244 3.35 -5.55 -12.39
N SER A 245 3.44 -4.51 -13.21
CA SER A 245 3.55 -4.63 -14.67
C SER A 245 4.96 -4.30 -15.16
N SER A 246 5.33 -4.77 -16.34
CA SER A 246 6.56 -4.35 -17.01
C SER A 246 6.33 -4.09 -18.50
N ILE A 247 6.76 -2.92 -18.98
CA ILE A 247 6.66 -2.48 -20.36
C ILE A 247 8.04 -2.55 -21.02
N ILE A 248 8.13 -3.24 -22.16
CA ILE A 248 9.37 -3.47 -22.92
C ILE A 248 9.22 -2.82 -24.29
N LEU A 249 10.02 -1.79 -24.56
CA LEU A 249 9.98 -1.02 -25.81
C LEU A 249 11.16 -1.34 -26.74
N GLU A 250 11.06 -0.86 -27.98
CA GLU A 250 11.98 -1.23 -29.07
C GLU A 250 13.46 -0.92 -28.80
N THR A 251 13.74 0.17 -28.08
CA THR A 251 15.12 0.61 -27.82
C THR A 251 15.72 0.04 -26.56
N CYS A 252 15.03 -0.83 -25.80
CA CYS A 252 15.53 -1.29 -24.50
C CYS A 252 16.73 -2.25 -24.61
N ASP A 253 17.56 -2.31 -23.56
CA ASP A 253 18.44 -3.46 -23.32
C ASP A 253 17.59 -4.70 -22.99
N LEU A 254 17.32 -5.52 -24.02
CA LEU A 254 16.52 -6.73 -23.90
C LEU A 254 17.14 -7.78 -22.97
N GLU A 255 18.47 -7.89 -22.93
CA GLU A 255 19.12 -8.90 -22.07
C GLU A 255 18.99 -8.49 -20.60
N GLY A 256 19.34 -7.24 -20.27
CA GLY A 256 19.18 -6.70 -18.92
C GLY A 256 17.72 -6.74 -18.43
N ALA A 257 16.77 -6.42 -19.31
CA ALA A 257 15.34 -6.50 -19.02
C ALA A 257 14.90 -7.95 -18.72
N VAL A 258 15.22 -8.91 -19.60
CA VAL A 258 14.86 -10.32 -19.40
C VAL A 258 15.47 -10.88 -18.12
N ASP A 259 16.74 -10.56 -17.85
CA ASP A 259 17.46 -11.03 -16.67
C ASP A 259 16.83 -10.52 -15.37
N THR A 260 16.54 -9.23 -15.32
CA THR A 260 15.96 -8.58 -14.14
C THR A 260 14.53 -9.06 -13.92
N ILE A 261 13.68 -9.03 -14.94
CA ILE A 261 12.28 -9.47 -14.85
C ILE A 261 12.22 -10.94 -14.41
N PHE A 262 13.04 -11.81 -14.99
CA PHE A 262 13.04 -13.22 -14.63
C PHE A 262 13.44 -13.42 -13.16
N SER A 263 14.50 -12.73 -12.73
CA SER A 263 15.00 -12.82 -11.35
C SER A 263 13.99 -12.31 -10.34
N GLU A 264 13.41 -11.13 -10.58
CA GLU A 264 12.44 -10.53 -9.67
C GLU A 264 11.08 -11.24 -9.70
N THR A 265 10.74 -11.99 -10.74
CA THR A 265 9.42 -12.65 -10.78
C THR A 265 9.45 -14.07 -10.27
N TRP A 266 10.47 -14.87 -10.63
CA TRP A 266 10.43 -16.32 -10.41
C TRP A 266 11.54 -16.89 -9.53
N THR A 267 12.61 -16.14 -9.26
CA THR A 267 13.75 -16.67 -8.46
C THR A 267 13.47 -16.75 -6.96
N ASN A 268 12.47 -16.04 -6.46
CA ASN A 268 12.09 -16.01 -5.05
C ASN A 268 10.57 -16.23 -4.91
N TYR A 269 10.18 -17.06 -3.93
CA TYR A 269 8.77 -17.35 -3.61
C TYR A 269 8.05 -16.12 -3.03
N CYS A 270 8.69 -15.47 -2.06
CA CYS A 270 8.20 -14.27 -1.42
C CYS A 270 8.83 -13.04 -2.09
N ASN A 271 8.29 -12.59 -3.24
CA ASN A 271 8.62 -11.27 -3.77
C ASN A 271 7.48 -10.27 -3.54
N SER A 272 7.85 -9.06 -3.11
CA SER A 272 6.92 -7.94 -2.97
C SER A 272 6.46 -7.39 -4.31
N TRP A 273 7.31 -7.48 -5.35
CA TRP A 273 7.12 -6.76 -6.61
C TRP A 273 7.09 -7.65 -7.84
N GLY A 274 6.91 -8.97 -7.71
CA GLY A 274 6.93 -9.86 -8.88
C GLY A 274 5.95 -9.41 -9.97
N VAL A 275 6.39 -9.56 -11.22
CA VAL A 275 5.65 -9.09 -12.40
C VAL A 275 4.54 -10.08 -12.70
N ASN A 276 3.31 -9.60 -12.90
CA ASN A 276 2.18 -10.42 -13.34
C ASN A 276 1.75 -10.12 -14.79
N LEU A 277 2.12 -8.94 -15.31
CA LEU A 277 1.76 -8.48 -16.64
C LEU A 277 2.99 -7.91 -17.37
N LEU A 278 3.36 -8.54 -18.47
CA LEU A 278 4.34 -8.10 -19.44
C LEU A 278 3.64 -7.47 -20.63
N ILE A 279 4.10 -6.29 -21.05
CA ILE A 279 3.63 -5.61 -22.25
C ILE A 279 4.85 -5.36 -23.14
N VAL A 280 4.89 -6.00 -24.30
CA VAL A 280 6.06 -5.95 -25.19
C VAL A 280 5.69 -5.29 -26.50
N GLN A 281 6.52 -4.36 -26.96
CA GLN A 281 6.31 -3.71 -28.25
C GLN A 281 6.49 -4.68 -29.41
N GLU A 282 5.59 -4.60 -30.40
CA GLU A 282 5.49 -5.52 -31.54
C GLU A 282 6.83 -5.75 -32.25
N SER A 283 7.65 -4.71 -32.40
CA SER A 283 8.96 -4.77 -33.07
C SER A 283 9.99 -5.67 -32.37
N VAL A 284 9.90 -5.85 -31.05
CA VAL A 284 10.83 -6.65 -30.24
C VAL A 284 10.19 -7.87 -29.60
N HIS A 285 8.88 -8.06 -29.80
CA HIS A 285 8.08 -9.13 -29.20
C HIS A 285 8.70 -10.52 -29.37
N GLN A 286 8.98 -10.95 -30.61
CA GLN A 286 9.49 -12.31 -30.85
C GLN A 286 10.86 -12.52 -30.21
N THR A 287 11.76 -11.54 -30.34
CA THR A 287 13.11 -11.60 -29.77
C THR A 287 13.07 -11.69 -28.24
N PHE A 288 12.20 -10.90 -27.60
CA PHE A 288 11.99 -10.95 -26.16
C PHE A 288 11.41 -12.30 -25.73
N LEU A 289 10.35 -12.76 -26.41
CA LEU A 289 9.66 -14.01 -26.12
C LEU A 289 10.62 -15.21 -26.19
N ASP A 290 11.47 -15.27 -27.22
CA ASP A 290 12.46 -16.33 -27.37
C ASP A 290 13.48 -16.34 -26.22
N LYS A 291 13.96 -15.15 -25.80
CA LYS A 291 14.94 -15.01 -24.71
C LYS A 291 14.35 -15.43 -23.37
N ILE A 292 13.18 -14.91 -23.01
CA ILE A 292 12.54 -15.21 -21.72
C ILE A 292 12.10 -16.67 -21.65
N THR A 293 11.62 -17.25 -22.76
CA THR A 293 11.24 -18.67 -22.82
C THR A 293 12.44 -19.58 -22.63
N ARG A 294 13.61 -19.26 -23.21
CA ARG A 294 14.84 -20.03 -22.97
C ARG A 294 15.20 -20.07 -21.49
N LYS A 295 15.06 -18.93 -20.77
CA LYS A 295 15.28 -18.89 -19.32
C LYS A 295 14.28 -19.76 -18.56
N ILE A 296 12.99 -19.62 -18.89
CA ILE A 296 11.92 -20.45 -18.31
C ILE A 296 12.20 -21.94 -18.52
N GLU A 297 12.56 -22.36 -19.73
CA GLU A 297 12.88 -23.75 -20.04
C GLU A 297 14.08 -24.29 -19.26
N SER A 298 15.09 -23.44 -19.06
CA SER A 298 16.32 -23.77 -18.34
C SER A 298 16.16 -23.78 -16.83
N PHE A 299 15.02 -23.30 -16.31
CA PHE A 299 14.79 -23.19 -14.87
C PHE A 299 14.84 -24.56 -14.19
N THR A 300 15.73 -24.67 -13.20
CA THR A 300 15.85 -25.82 -12.31
C THR A 300 15.65 -25.36 -10.87
N THR A 301 14.98 -26.17 -10.05
CA THR A 301 14.86 -25.92 -8.61
C THR A 301 16.07 -26.49 -7.88
N GLU A 302 17.15 -25.72 -7.82
CA GLU A 302 18.29 -26.04 -6.93
C GLU A 302 18.01 -25.66 -5.47
N LYS A 303 17.10 -24.68 -5.26
CA LYS A 303 16.70 -24.21 -3.93
C LYS A 303 15.64 -25.14 -3.33
N LYS A 304 16.01 -25.82 -2.24
CA LYS A 304 15.06 -26.54 -1.37
C LYS A 304 14.26 -25.54 -0.55
N TYR A 305 13.25 -24.91 -1.15
CA TYR A 305 12.23 -24.19 -0.38
C TYR A 305 11.54 -25.17 0.57
N ASP A 306 11.02 -24.68 1.69
CA ASP A 306 10.19 -25.52 2.54
C ASP A 306 8.95 -25.96 1.73
N PRO A 307 8.73 -27.25 1.49
CA PRO A 307 7.59 -27.72 0.71
C PRO A 307 6.24 -27.39 1.37
N THR A 308 6.23 -26.93 2.62
CA THR A 308 5.01 -26.48 3.32
C THR A 308 4.46 -25.14 2.83
N PHE A 309 5.25 -24.32 2.12
CA PHE A 309 4.76 -23.09 1.49
C PHE A 309 3.79 -23.35 0.33
N PHE A 310 3.79 -24.58 -0.19
CA PHE A 310 2.97 -24.98 -1.32
C PHE A 310 1.72 -25.66 -0.81
N ASP A 311 0.62 -24.92 -0.74
CA ASP A 311 -0.67 -25.55 -0.46
C ASP A 311 -1.18 -26.31 -1.70
N ASP A 312 -1.83 -27.46 -1.45
CA ASP A 312 -2.42 -28.28 -2.51
C ASP A 312 -3.47 -27.50 -3.31
N VAL A 313 -4.04 -26.45 -2.71
CA VAL A 313 -5.02 -25.55 -3.33
C VAL A 313 -4.40 -24.76 -4.48
N SER A 314 -3.26 -24.09 -4.25
CA SER A 314 -2.56 -23.34 -5.30
C SER A 314 -2.10 -24.24 -6.44
N GLY A 315 -1.65 -25.47 -6.12
CA GLY A 315 -1.28 -26.45 -7.14
C GLY A 315 -2.44 -26.91 -8.02
N LYS A 316 -3.63 -27.15 -7.43
CA LYS A 316 -4.84 -27.49 -8.17
C LYS A 316 -5.33 -26.32 -9.02
N GLU A 317 -5.29 -25.13 -8.46
CA GLU A 317 -5.73 -23.91 -9.13
C GLU A 317 -4.84 -23.54 -10.32
N LEU A 318 -3.52 -23.64 -10.18
CA LEU A 318 -2.60 -23.44 -11.30
C LEU A 318 -2.90 -24.42 -12.44
N LYS A 319 -3.10 -25.71 -12.14
CA LYS A 319 -3.46 -26.72 -13.15
C LYS A 319 -4.79 -26.40 -13.85
N ARG A 320 -5.78 -25.90 -13.11
CA ARG A 320 -7.07 -25.45 -13.65
C ARG A 320 -6.87 -24.32 -14.65
N ILE A 321 -6.18 -23.25 -14.23
CA ILE A 321 -5.90 -22.08 -15.07
C ILE A 321 -5.15 -22.48 -16.34
N LEU A 322 -4.09 -23.29 -16.22
CA LEU A 322 -3.32 -23.75 -17.39
C LEU A 322 -4.17 -24.54 -18.39
N THR A 323 -5.10 -25.34 -17.88
CA THR A 323 -6.03 -26.11 -18.72
C THR A 323 -7.01 -25.20 -19.45
N GLU A 324 -7.54 -24.19 -18.78
CA GLU A 324 -8.44 -23.18 -19.37
C GLU A 324 -7.73 -22.33 -20.43
N CYS A 325 -6.50 -21.89 -20.15
CA CYS A 325 -5.71 -21.10 -21.10
C CYS A 325 -5.42 -21.90 -22.37
N LYS A 326 -5.04 -23.17 -22.25
CA LYS A 326 -4.84 -24.07 -23.41
C LYS A 326 -6.12 -24.27 -24.21
N LYS A 327 -7.28 -24.42 -23.55
CA LYS A 327 -8.59 -24.52 -24.22
C LYS A 327 -8.98 -23.24 -24.95
N ALA A 328 -8.61 -22.08 -24.41
CA ALA A 328 -8.84 -20.78 -25.03
C ALA A 328 -7.87 -20.46 -26.19
N GLY A 329 -6.94 -21.37 -26.51
CA GLY A 329 -5.96 -21.22 -27.59
C GLY A 329 -4.70 -20.43 -27.21
N ALA A 330 -4.52 -20.11 -25.92
CA ALA A 330 -3.33 -19.42 -25.45
C ALA A 330 -2.09 -20.32 -25.51
N LYS A 331 -0.93 -19.72 -25.78
CA LYS A 331 0.37 -20.39 -25.67
C LYS A 331 0.86 -20.30 -24.22
N VAL A 332 1.19 -21.45 -23.65
CA VAL A 332 1.70 -21.59 -22.29
C VAL A 332 3.14 -22.08 -22.34
N PHE A 333 4.04 -21.35 -21.71
CA PHE A 333 5.46 -21.71 -21.56
C PHE A 333 5.77 -22.06 -20.11
N THR A 334 6.46 -23.19 -19.93
CA THR A 334 6.81 -23.77 -18.62
C THR A 334 8.21 -24.39 -18.69
N PRO A 335 8.89 -24.64 -17.55
CA PRO A 335 10.14 -25.38 -17.54
C PRO A 335 10.00 -26.78 -18.14
N ARG A 336 11.11 -27.35 -18.62
CA ARG A 336 11.14 -28.70 -19.21
C ARG A 336 10.69 -29.78 -18.24
N LYS A 337 10.97 -29.59 -16.95
CA LYS A 337 10.65 -30.52 -15.85
C LYS A 337 9.46 -30.02 -15.01
N PHE A 338 8.48 -29.38 -15.64
CA PHE A 338 7.32 -28.78 -14.95
C PHE A 338 6.64 -29.73 -13.94
N GLU A 339 6.38 -30.98 -14.33
CA GLU A 339 5.72 -31.96 -13.47
C GLU A 339 6.58 -32.40 -12.27
N GLU A 340 7.91 -32.28 -12.36
CA GLU A 340 8.85 -32.63 -11.29
C GLU A 340 9.06 -31.47 -10.29
N ILE A 341 8.87 -30.22 -10.73
CA ILE A 341 9.18 -29.00 -9.95
C ILE A 341 8.06 -28.66 -8.95
N GLY A 342 6.81 -29.03 -9.24
CA GLY A 342 5.65 -28.71 -8.40
C GLY A 342 5.00 -27.37 -8.75
N CYS A 343 4.19 -26.81 -7.84
CA CYS A 343 3.32 -25.66 -8.14
C CYS A 343 4.04 -24.30 -8.22
N TRP A 344 5.31 -24.22 -7.83
CA TRP A 344 6.10 -23.00 -7.94
C TRP A 344 7.20 -23.11 -8.98
N CYS A 345 6.79 -22.92 -10.22
CA CYS A 345 7.66 -22.87 -11.39
C CYS A 345 7.25 -21.69 -12.28
N PRO A 346 8.18 -21.15 -13.08
CA PRO A 346 7.86 -20.08 -14.01
C PRO A 346 6.75 -20.47 -14.99
N VAL A 347 5.68 -19.69 -15.06
CA VAL A 347 4.63 -19.85 -16.05
C VAL A 347 4.42 -18.54 -16.79
N LEU A 348 4.56 -18.59 -18.11
CA LEU A 348 4.29 -17.47 -19.00
C LEU A 348 3.15 -17.84 -19.96
N ILE A 349 2.15 -16.97 -20.08
CA ILE A 349 1.01 -17.15 -20.97
C ILE A 349 0.99 -16.01 -21.99
N SER A 350 0.83 -16.35 -23.26
CA SER A 350 0.82 -15.40 -24.39
C SER A 350 -0.20 -15.81 -25.44
N GLU A 351 -0.40 -14.95 -26.44
CA GLU A 351 -1.24 -15.22 -27.62
C GLU A 351 -2.68 -15.63 -27.27
N TYR A 352 -3.32 -14.88 -26.37
CA TYR A 352 -4.70 -15.10 -25.96
C TYR A 352 -5.61 -13.96 -26.47
N GLN A 353 -6.86 -14.27 -26.81
CA GLN A 353 -7.82 -13.27 -27.32
C GLN A 353 -8.60 -12.57 -26.19
N SER A 354 -9.11 -13.34 -25.25
CA SER A 354 -9.75 -12.87 -24.02
C SER A 354 -9.78 -14.03 -23.05
N ILE A 355 -9.22 -13.84 -21.86
CA ILE A 355 -9.35 -14.77 -20.76
C ILE A 355 -9.94 -13.99 -19.60
N GLU A 356 -11.19 -14.28 -19.25
CA GLU A 356 -11.81 -13.72 -18.05
C GLU A 356 -11.22 -14.43 -16.84
N TRP A 357 -10.42 -13.71 -16.05
CA TRP A 357 -9.87 -14.22 -14.80
C TRP A 357 -10.62 -13.65 -13.61
N ASP A 358 -10.95 -14.53 -12.66
CA ASP A 358 -11.43 -14.09 -11.36
C ASP A 358 -10.25 -13.68 -10.47
N PHE A 359 -9.87 -12.41 -10.60
CA PHE A 359 -8.81 -11.80 -9.79
C PHE A 359 -9.19 -11.64 -8.30
N HIS A 360 -10.40 -12.00 -7.85
CA HIS A 360 -10.81 -11.83 -6.45
C HIS A 360 -10.43 -13.00 -5.54
N HIS A 361 -10.39 -14.22 -6.06
CA HIS A 361 -10.15 -15.43 -5.25
C HIS A 361 -8.84 -16.13 -5.61
N GLN A 362 -8.02 -15.51 -6.46
CA GLN A 362 -6.86 -16.18 -7.00
C GLN A 362 -5.71 -16.19 -5.99
N PRO A 363 -5.14 -17.37 -5.67
CA PRO A 363 -3.91 -17.45 -4.91
C PRO A 363 -2.77 -16.79 -5.69
N ALA A 364 -1.76 -16.29 -4.99
CA ALA A 364 -0.59 -15.72 -5.63
C ALA A 364 0.21 -16.82 -6.33
N LEU A 365 0.05 -16.91 -7.64
CA LEU A 365 0.72 -17.89 -8.49
C LEU A 365 1.90 -17.24 -9.22
N PRO A 366 2.96 -18.00 -9.56
CA PRO A 366 4.12 -17.53 -10.33
C PRO A 366 3.78 -17.43 -11.83
N LEU A 367 2.65 -16.81 -12.14
CA LEU A 367 2.05 -16.78 -13.46
C LEU A 367 2.10 -15.37 -14.03
N VAL A 368 2.57 -15.26 -15.27
CA VAL A 368 2.74 -13.98 -15.97
C VAL A 368 1.99 -14.00 -17.29
N MET A 369 1.26 -12.92 -17.55
CA MET A 369 0.66 -12.65 -18.85
C MET A 369 1.56 -11.82 -19.72
N LEU A 370 1.59 -12.13 -21.01
CA LEU A 370 2.23 -11.30 -22.02
C LEU A 370 1.19 -10.74 -22.99
N LEU A 371 1.16 -9.42 -23.08
CA LEU A 371 0.44 -8.64 -24.08
C LEU A 371 1.43 -7.98 -25.05
N VAL A 372 0.95 -7.72 -26.25
CA VAL A 372 1.68 -6.99 -27.28
C VAL A 372 1.08 -5.60 -27.43
N CYS A 373 1.91 -4.58 -27.60
CA CYS A 373 1.48 -3.23 -27.93
C CYS A 373 2.21 -2.72 -29.18
N ARG A 374 1.65 -1.72 -29.85
CA ARG A 374 2.27 -1.05 -31.00
C ARG A 374 2.99 0.22 -30.60
N THR A 375 2.44 0.93 -29.61
CA THR A 375 2.93 2.25 -29.20
C THR A 375 3.08 2.36 -27.69
N ALA A 376 3.95 3.26 -27.24
CA ALA A 376 4.10 3.60 -25.83
C ALA A 376 2.77 4.04 -25.18
N SER A 377 1.95 4.83 -25.88
CA SER A 377 0.64 5.27 -25.38
C SER A 377 -0.32 4.10 -25.18
N GLU A 378 -0.32 3.12 -26.09
CA GLU A 378 -1.13 1.91 -25.94
C GLU A 378 -0.64 1.08 -24.76
N ALA A 379 0.67 0.97 -24.57
CA ALA A 379 1.24 0.26 -23.41
C ALA A 379 0.78 0.88 -22.08
N VAL A 380 0.79 2.21 -21.96
CA VAL A 380 0.28 2.92 -20.78
C VAL A 380 -1.21 2.65 -20.56
N GLN A 381 -2.02 2.63 -21.62
CA GLN A 381 -3.44 2.29 -21.53
C GLN A 381 -3.67 0.86 -21.03
N LEU A 382 -2.89 -0.11 -21.52
CA LEU A 382 -2.96 -1.50 -21.06
C LEU A 382 -2.62 -1.64 -19.57
N VAL A 383 -1.58 -0.94 -19.10
CA VAL A 383 -1.24 -0.91 -17.66
C VAL A 383 -2.35 -0.29 -16.83
N ASN A 384 -2.85 0.89 -17.23
CA ASN A 384 -3.86 1.62 -16.45
C ASN A 384 -5.23 0.92 -16.44
N ASN A 385 -5.51 0.05 -17.42
CA ASN A 385 -6.71 -0.78 -17.45
C ASN A 385 -6.60 -2.03 -16.56
N SER A 386 -5.45 -2.29 -15.95
CA SER A 386 -5.29 -3.39 -14.98
C SER A 386 -6.10 -3.13 -13.71
N PRO A 387 -6.72 -4.17 -13.11
CA PRO A 387 -7.38 -4.03 -11.81
C PRO A 387 -6.41 -3.82 -10.64
N PHE A 388 -5.10 -3.93 -10.89
CA PHE A 388 -4.04 -3.71 -9.92
C PHE A 388 -3.19 -2.51 -10.30
N SER A 389 -2.74 -1.75 -9.30
CA SER A 389 -1.86 -0.62 -9.51
C SER A 389 -0.93 -0.42 -8.32
N LEU A 390 0.12 -1.24 -8.30
CA LEU A 390 1.18 -1.18 -7.30
C LEU A 390 2.44 -0.54 -7.88
N GLY A 391 3.00 -1.15 -8.92
CA GLY A 391 4.20 -0.66 -9.57
C GLY A 391 4.31 -1.11 -11.02
N THR A 392 5.04 -0.34 -11.82
CA THR A 392 5.30 -0.64 -13.24
C THR A 392 6.75 -0.36 -13.60
N SER A 393 7.45 -1.31 -14.22
CA SER A 393 8.75 -1.02 -14.85
C SER A 393 8.60 -0.63 -16.32
N VAL A 394 9.42 0.30 -16.79
CA VAL A 394 9.51 0.75 -18.18
C VAL A 394 10.94 0.55 -18.65
N TRP A 395 11.11 -0.23 -19.71
CA TRP A 395 12.41 -0.57 -20.29
C TRP A 395 12.55 0.12 -21.65
N THR A 396 13.46 1.08 -21.74
CA THR A 396 13.80 1.85 -22.96
C THR A 396 15.05 2.71 -22.74
N GLU A 397 15.92 2.81 -23.75
CA GLU A 397 17.04 3.78 -23.74
C GLU A 397 16.59 5.22 -24.00
N ASN A 398 15.34 5.45 -24.41
CA ASN A 398 14.80 6.80 -24.61
C ASN A 398 14.24 7.35 -23.29
N LEU A 399 15.07 8.07 -22.54
CA LEU A 399 14.69 8.65 -21.25
C LEU A 399 13.51 9.62 -21.35
N SER A 400 13.42 10.42 -22.42
CA SER A 400 12.30 11.37 -22.58
C SER A 400 10.96 10.65 -22.73
N GLN A 401 10.95 9.55 -23.48
CA GLN A 401 9.79 8.67 -23.60
C GLN A 401 9.48 7.98 -22.27
N ALA A 402 10.50 7.48 -21.56
CA ALA A 402 10.32 6.82 -20.28
C ALA A 402 9.70 7.76 -19.23
N LEU A 403 10.17 9.01 -19.15
CA LEU A 403 9.64 10.01 -18.21
C LEU A 403 8.21 10.44 -18.57
N ASP A 404 7.90 10.63 -19.86
CA ASP A 404 6.53 10.91 -20.31
C ASP A 404 5.57 9.76 -19.97
N MET A 405 5.99 8.52 -20.22
CA MET A 405 5.22 7.35 -19.82
C MET A 405 5.09 7.26 -18.30
N ALA A 406 6.19 7.48 -17.57
CA ALA A 406 6.20 7.47 -16.13
C ALA A 406 5.15 8.43 -15.58
N SER A 407 5.05 9.67 -16.08
CA SER A 407 4.01 10.62 -15.64
C SER A 407 2.57 10.14 -15.91
N ASN A 408 2.33 9.39 -16.99
CA ASN A 408 0.99 8.95 -17.40
C ASN A 408 0.55 7.58 -16.82
N ILE A 409 1.48 6.76 -16.30
CA ILE A 409 1.18 5.49 -15.64
C ILE A 409 0.50 5.74 -14.28
N GLU A 410 -0.60 5.04 -13.97
CA GLU A 410 -1.40 5.28 -12.76
C GLU A 410 -0.97 4.44 -11.54
N SER A 411 0.31 4.05 -11.47
CA SER A 411 0.93 3.33 -10.35
C SER A 411 1.75 4.25 -9.44
N SER A 412 1.85 3.88 -8.16
CA SER A 412 2.65 4.63 -7.19
C SER A 412 4.15 4.40 -7.38
N LEU A 413 4.57 3.22 -7.81
CA LEU A 413 5.96 2.94 -8.14
C LEU A 413 6.14 2.85 -9.65
N VAL A 414 7.11 3.58 -10.19
CA VAL A 414 7.55 3.40 -11.58
C VAL A 414 9.06 3.17 -11.57
N TRP A 415 9.54 2.11 -12.20
CA TRP A 415 10.97 1.84 -12.34
C TRP A 415 11.39 2.00 -13.80
N ILE A 416 12.36 2.86 -14.09
CA ILE A 416 12.89 3.07 -15.44
C ILE A 416 14.22 2.32 -15.54
N ASN A 417 14.30 1.39 -16.50
CA ASN A 417 15.46 0.51 -16.73
C ASN A 417 15.95 -0.23 -15.48
N CYS A 418 15.06 -0.45 -14.53
CA CYS A 418 15.27 -1.27 -13.34
C CYS A 418 13.93 -1.84 -12.88
N HIS A 419 13.93 -2.69 -11.86
CA HIS A 419 12.72 -3.23 -11.26
C HIS A 419 12.97 -3.60 -9.80
N GLY A 420 11.96 -3.44 -8.94
CA GLY A 420 12.02 -3.90 -7.56
C GLY A 420 13.02 -3.17 -6.65
N LEU A 421 13.47 -1.97 -7.03
CA LEU A 421 14.28 -1.11 -6.15
C LEU A 421 13.41 -0.54 -5.02
N ILE A 422 13.95 -0.57 -3.80
CA ILE A 422 13.24 -0.21 -2.56
C ILE A 422 14.20 0.52 -1.64
N ASN A 423 13.68 1.49 -0.88
CA ASN A 423 14.40 2.14 0.20
C ASN A 423 13.39 2.59 1.26
N ALA A 424 13.75 2.51 2.55
CA ALA A 424 12.88 2.89 3.65
C ALA A 424 12.44 4.36 3.59
N SER A 425 13.26 5.23 2.99
CA SER A 425 12.98 6.66 2.82
C SER A 425 11.94 6.96 1.74
N VAL A 426 11.67 6.03 0.83
CA VAL A 426 10.80 6.24 -0.32
C VAL A 426 9.39 5.76 0.01
N SER A 427 8.44 6.69 -0.03
CA SER A 427 7.03 6.38 0.19
C SER A 427 6.38 5.78 -1.06
N PHE A 428 5.47 4.85 -0.86
CA PHE A 428 4.57 4.33 -1.89
C PHE A 428 3.17 4.09 -1.31
N GLU A 429 2.17 4.18 -2.20
CA GLU A 429 0.75 4.07 -1.86
C GLU A 429 0.09 3.10 -2.84
N PRO A 430 -0.24 1.85 -2.43
CA PRO A 430 -1.01 0.96 -3.29
C PRO A 430 -2.37 1.59 -3.65
N SER A 431 -2.87 1.22 -4.82
CA SER A 431 -4.18 1.65 -5.28
C SER A 431 -4.89 0.53 -6.03
N HIS A 432 -6.20 0.68 -6.22
CA HIS A 432 -7.07 -0.39 -6.73
C HIS A 432 -6.85 -1.66 -5.91
N ARG A 433 -6.95 -2.86 -6.50
CA ARG A 433 -6.85 -4.13 -5.76
C ARG A 433 -5.48 -4.40 -5.14
N SER A 434 -4.48 -3.55 -5.37
CA SER A 434 -3.19 -3.62 -4.69
C SER A 434 -3.25 -3.15 -3.23
N GLY A 435 -4.33 -2.47 -2.83
CA GLY A 435 -4.62 -2.09 -1.44
C GLY A 435 -4.72 -0.59 -1.20
N ILE A 436 -4.55 -0.17 0.06
CA ILE A 436 -4.68 1.22 0.53
C ILE A 436 -3.62 1.55 1.59
N GLY A 437 -3.41 2.83 1.85
CA GLY A 437 -2.49 3.33 2.88
C GLY A 437 -1.18 3.82 2.28
N CYS A 438 -0.31 4.35 3.13
CA CYS A 438 1.00 4.85 2.72
C CYS A 438 2.08 4.10 3.49
N PHE A 439 3.09 3.62 2.77
CA PHE A 439 4.19 2.83 3.29
C PHE A 439 5.51 3.52 2.97
N GLY A 440 6.46 3.49 3.90
CA GLY A 440 7.79 4.09 3.69
C GLY A 440 7.80 5.62 3.73
N GLY A 441 8.99 6.16 3.94
CA GLY A 441 9.23 7.59 4.07
C GLY A 441 8.49 8.23 5.26
N VAL A 442 8.60 9.56 5.33
CA VAL A 442 7.88 10.37 6.33
C VAL A 442 6.36 10.20 6.20
N ASP A 443 5.85 10.11 4.97
CA ASP A 443 4.41 9.93 4.70
C ASP A 443 3.87 8.61 5.30
N GLY A 444 4.70 7.55 5.33
CA GLY A 444 4.38 6.28 5.98
C GLY A 444 4.25 6.41 7.50
N ALA A 445 5.21 7.05 8.18
CA ALA A 445 5.12 7.32 9.62
C ALA A 445 3.91 8.20 9.97
N LEU A 446 3.59 9.19 9.14
CA LEU A 446 2.40 10.04 9.30
C LEU A 446 1.07 9.29 9.14
N SER A 447 1.08 8.01 8.77
CA SER A 447 -0.13 7.17 8.78
C SER A 447 -0.43 6.56 10.14
N PHE A 448 0.51 6.61 11.08
CA PHE A 448 0.37 6.11 12.45
C PHE A 448 0.05 7.21 13.48
N VAL A 449 -0.32 8.40 13.03
CA VAL A 449 -0.72 9.52 13.89
C VAL A 449 -2.06 10.10 13.47
N LYS A 450 -2.81 10.57 14.46
CA LYS A 450 -4.06 11.33 14.33
C LYS A 450 -3.92 12.72 14.94
N LYS A 451 -4.82 13.64 14.60
CA LYS A 451 -4.83 14.97 15.20
C LYS A 451 -5.66 14.97 16.48
N GLY A 452 -5.25 15.74 17.50
CA GLY A 452 -6.02 15.93 18.74
C GLY A 452 -7.42 16.50 18.51
N LYS A 453 -8.42 15.99 19.27
CA LYS A 453 -9.84 16.38 19.18
C LYS A 453 -10.09 17.82 19.65
N LEU A 454 -10.97 18.53 18.94
CA LEU A 454 -11.94 19.49 19.50
C LEU A 454 -13.32 18.81 19.39
N ASN A 455 -14.18 18.92 20.42
CA ASN A 455 -15.40 18.12 20.58
C ASN A 455 -16.68 18.97 20.38
N TYR A 456 -17.60 18.55 19.50
CA TYR A 456 -19.06 18.80 19.63
C TYR A 456 -19.90 17.68 18.93
N GLN A 457 -21.11 17.39 19.45
CA GLN A 457 -22.04 16.31 19.01
C GLN A 457 -23.43 16.87 18.68
N LEU A 458 -24.13 16.33 17.65
CA LEU A 458 -25.59 16.45 17.40
C LEU A 458 -26.13 15.35 16.42
N GLU A 459 -27.44 15.08 16.49
CA GLU A 459 -28.24 13.88 16.09
C GLU A 459 -28.88 13.84 14.66
N LYS A 460 -29.47 12.67 14.33
CA LYS A 460 -29.97 12.10 13.03
C LYS A 460 -31.31 12.60 12.46
N LEU A 461 -31.48 12.50 11.11
CA LEU A 461 -32.78 12.22 10.41
C LEU A 461 -32.67 11.78 8.91
N ASP A 462 -33.78 11.23 8.37
CA ASP A 462 -33.93 10.29 7.23
C ASP A 462 -33.84 10.81 5.76
N THR A 463 -33.64 9.89 4.79
CA THR A 463 -33.43 10.17 3.33
C THR A 463 -34.45 9.49 2.38
N TYR A 464 -34.56 9.99 1.13
CA TYR A 464 -35.36 9.46 -0.01
C TYR A 464 -34.58 9.47 -1.36
N SER A 465 -35.01 8.67 -2.36
CA SER A 465 -34.27 8.34 -3.62
C SER A 465 -34.90 8.82 -4.95
N MET A 466 -34.12 8.72 -6.06
CA MET A 466 -34.47 8.91 -7.49
C MET A 466 -33.56 7.98 -8.39
N PRO A 467 -33.75 7.84 -9.74
CA PRO A 467 -33.28 6.64 -10.51
C PRO A 467 -31.98 6.73 -11.36
N ASP A 468 -31.51 5.56 -11.84
CA ASP A 468 -30.10 5.17 -12.19
C ASP A 468 -29.45 5.63 -13.52
N LYS A 469 -30.17 5.94 -14.61
CA LYS A 469 -29.53 6.09 -15.96
C LYS A 469 -28.64 7.34 -16.13
N GLY A 470 -28.80 8.38 -15.33
CA GLY A 470 -28.00 9.60 -15.41
C GLY A 470 -26.58 9.45 -14.86
N ILE A 471 -26.36 8.49 -13.96
CA ILE A 471 -25.13 8.35 -13.16
C ILE A 471 -23.95 7.89 -14.01
N ASN A 472 -24.17 6.94 -14.93
CA ASN A 472 -23.12 6.45 -15.83
C ASN A 472 -22.61 7.54 -16.77
N ARG A 473 -23.50 8.39 -17.27
CA ARG A 473 -23.13 9.54 -18.10
C ARG A 473 -22.32 10.55 -17.30
N LEU A 474 -22.74 10.83 -16.06
CA LEU A 474 -22.03 11.74 -15.17
C LEU A 474 -20.61 11.24 -14.89
N ARG A 475 -20.46 9.96 -14.57
CA ARG A 475 -19.16 9.33 -14.33
C ARG A 475 -18.23 9.46 -15.53
N ALA A 476 -18.69 9.10 -16.74
CA ALA A 476 -17.89 9.24 -17.95
C ALA A 476 -17.50 10.70 -18.25
N MET A 477 -18.36 11.66 -17.91
CA MET A 477 -18.02 13.08 -18.01
C MET A 477 -16.97 13.50 -16.97
N ALA A 478 -17.02 12.97 -15.75
CA ALA A 478 -16.04 13.23 -14.69
C ALA A 478 -14.66 12.64 -15.04
N GLU A 479 -14.60 11.44 -15.60
CA GLU A 479 -13.35 10.82 -16.12
C GLU A 479 -12.71 11.71 -17.19
N LYS A 480 -13.50 12.08 -18.20
CA LYS A 480 -13.04 12.97 -19.27
C LYS A 480 -12.59 14.33 -18.74
N ALA A 481 -13.29 14.87 -17.74
CA ALA A 481 -12.91 16.11 -17.08
C ALA A 481 -11.58 15.95 -16.33
N PHE A 482 -11.38 14.85 -15.61
CA PHE A 482 -10.15 14.58 -14.88
C PHE A 482 -8.95 14.47 -15.82
N ASP A 483 -9.08 13.75 -16.94
CA ASP A 483 -8.01 13.61 -17.93
C ASP A 483 -7.53 14.93 -18.53
N GLY A 484 -8.44 15.90 -18.69
CA GLY A 484 -8.10 17.25 -19.10
C GLY A 484 -7.54 18.09 -17.94
N PHE A 485 -8.21 18.05 -16.79
CA PHE A 485 -7.94 18.92 -15.66
C PHE A 485 -6.65 18.58 -14.91
N LYS A 486 -6.24 17.30 -14.89
CA LYS A 486 -4.96 16.87 -14.30
C LYS A 486 -3.75 17.52 -14.99
N LYS A 487 -3.87 17.87 -16.27
CA LYS A 487 -2.82 18.53 -17.07
C LYS A 487 -2.66 20.03 -16.79
N TRP A 488 -3.63 20.64 -16.13
CA TRP A 488 -3.61 22.08 -15.84
C TRP A 488 -2.54 22.43 -14.82
N LYS A 489 -1.79 23.50 -15.10
CA LYS A 489 -0.71 23.97 -14.22
C LYS A 489 -1.31 24.67 -13.01
N LEU A 490 -0.90 24.23 -11.82
CA LEU A 490 -1.38 24.78 -10.55
C LEU A 490 -1.23 26.31 -10.48
N ASN A 491 -0.04 26.83 -10.80
CA ASN A 491 0.30 28.26 -10.67
C ASN A 491 -0.21 29.15 -11.82
N GLN A 492 -0.84 28.57 -12.85
CA GLN A 492 -1.34 29.30 -14.01
C GLN A 492 -2.83 29.08 -14.15
N ASP A 493 -3.23 27.94 -14.73
CA ASP A 493 -4.60 27.64 -15.09
C ASP A 493 -5.50 27.55 -13.86
N ARG A 494 -5.15 26.69 -12.88
CA ARG A 494 -6.03 26.46 -11.72
C ARG A 494 -6.15 27.70 -10.83
N LYS A 495 -5.04 28.42 -10.62
CA LYS A 495 -5.02 29.67 -9.84
C LYS A 495 -5.89 30.76 -10.46
N TYR A 496 -5.95 30.86 -11.78
CA TYR A 496 -6.84 31.79 -12.48
C TYR A 496 -8.31 31.50 -12.18
N HIS A 497 -8.73 30.24 -12.30
CA HIS A 497 -10.11 29.84 -12.01
C HIS A 497 -10.49 30.03 -10.53
N LEU A 498 -9.60 29.70 -9.60
CA LEU A 498 -9.84 29.96 -8.16
C LEU A 498 -10.03 31.44 -7.86
N LYS A 499 -9.29 32.34 -8.52
CA LYS A 499 -9.49 33.80 -8.37
C LYS A 499 -10.86 34.25 -8.86
N ASN A 500 -11.32 33.72 -10.00
CA ASN A 500 -12.65 34.04 -10.51
C ASN A 500 -13.76 33.55 -9.56
N ILE A 501 -13.56 32.39 -8.92
CA ILE A 501 -14.46 31.89 -7.87
C ILE A 501 -14.49 32.85 -6.68
N VAL A 502 -13.34 33.36 -6.21
CA VAL A 502 -13.26 34.36 -5.13
C VAL A 502 -14.08 35.61 -5.49
N SER A 503 -13.88 36.16 -6.68
CA SER A 503 -14.64 37.32 -7.17
C SER A 503 -16.14 37.04 -7.19
N SER A 504 -16.56 35.90 -7.75
CA SER A 504 -17.96 35.50 -7.81
C SER A 504 -18.59 35.33 -6.43
N LEU A 505 -17.88 34.73 -5.46
CA LEU A 505 -18.37 34.57 -4.10
C LEU A 505 -18.54 35.92 -3.39
N ASN A 506 -17.58 36.83 -3.56
CA ASN A 506 -17.65 38.18 -2.98
C ASN A 506 -18.83 38.99 -3.53
N GLU A 507 -19.08 38.92 -4.85
CA GLU A 507 -20.23 39.59 -5.50
C GLU A 507 -21.59 39.10 -4.96
N HIS A 508 -21.66 37.83 -4.51
CA HIS A 508 -22.88 37.23 -3.96
C HIS A 508 -22.97 37.34 -2.42
N GLY A 509 -22.09 38.12 -1.78
CA GLY A 509 -22.10 38.33 -0.32
C GLY A 509 -21.54 37.15 0.49
N LEU A 510 -20.78 36.25 -0.13
CA LEU A 510 -20.21 35.03 0.48
C LEU A 510 -18.70 35.20 0.77
N SER A 511 -18.32 36.33 1.36
CA SER A 511 -16.90 36.70 1.53
C SER A 511 -16.10 35.77 2.43
N GLU A 512 -16.71 35.15 3.45
CA GLU A 512 -16.07 34.11 4.27
C GLU A 512 -15.59 32.92 3.42
N HIS A 513 -16.40 32.49 2.45
CA HIS A 513 -16.03 31.43 1.51
C HIS A 513 -14.96 31.91 0.52
N GLY A 514 -15.05 33.17 0.07
CA GLY A 514 -14.03 33.81 -0.76
C GLY A 514 -12.65 33.77 -0.10
N GLN A 515 -12.56 34.06 1.21
CA GLN A 515 -11.31 34.01 1.97
C GLN A 515 -10.72 32.59 2.03
N ILE A 516 -11.56 31.56 2.21
CA ILE A 516 -11.12 30.15 2.18
C ILE A 516 -10.54 29.79 0.80
N VAL A 517 -11.24 30.18 -0.28
CA VAL A 517 -10.79 29.93 -1.65
C VAL A 517 -9.48 30.65 -1.95
N GLU A 518 -9.38 31.91 -1.54
CA GLU A 518 -8.17 32.72 -1.70
C GLU A 518 -6.99 32.12 -0.94
N PHE A 519 -7.21 31.68 0.30
CA PHE A 519 -6.19 31.03 1.10
C PHE A 519 -5.60 29.82 0.37
N TRP A 520 -6.42 28.90 -0.16
CA TRP A 520 -5.93 27.74 -0.89
C TRP A 520 -5.29 28.13 -2.24
N SER A 521 -5.85 29.10 -2.95
CA SER A 521 -5.26 29.65 -4.19
C SER A 521 -3.83 30.20 -3.99
N LEU A 522 -3.54 30.75 -2.82
CA LEU A 522 -2.21 31.26 -2.45
C LEU A 522 -1.28 30.18 -1.88
N ASN A 523 -1.83 29.17 -1.20
CA ASN A 523 -1.07 28.21 -0.41
C ASN A 523 -0.93 26.82 -1.03
N CYS A 524 -1.67 26.49 -2.10
CA CYS A 524 -1.49 25.25 -2.83
C CYS A 524 -0.12 25.25 -3.54
N LYS A 525 0.71 24.26 -3.20
CA LYS A 525 1.97 23.98 -3.87
C LYS A 525 2.09 22.47 -4.03
N THR A 526 2.50 22.04 -5.22
CA THR A 526 2.94 20.66 -5.47
C THR A 526 4.47 20.69 -5.50
N TYR A 527 5.10 19.83 -4.71
CA TYR A 527 6.55 19.68 -4.68
C TYR A 527 6.90 18.34 -5.27
N ASN A 528 7.71 18.35 -6.32
CA ASN A 528 8.47 17.17 -6.70
C ASN A 528 9.79 17.23 -5.96
N THR A 529 10.15 16.15 -5.26
CA THR A 529 11.43 16.05 -4.58
C THR A 529 12.26 14.98 -5.26
N THR A 530 13.49 15.34 -5.61
CA THR A 530 14.46 14.40 -6.14
C THR A 530 15.50 14.17 -5.06
N PHE A 531 15.76 12.91 -4.73
CA PHE A 531 16.79 12.54 -3.76
C PHE A 531 17.48 11.26 -4.22
N ASN A 532 18.77 11.17 -3.89
CA ASN A 532 19.58 9.98 -4.14
C ASN A 532 19.31 8.97 -3.04
N THR A 533 19.11 7.72 -3.42
CA THR A 533 19.01 6.62 -2.47
C THR A 533 20.36 5.92 -2.40
N ASP A 534 21.17 6.25 -1.39
CA ASP A 534 22.34 5.44 -1.02
C ASP A 534 21.86 4.27 -0.13
N PRO A 535 22.38 3.05 -0.29
CA PRO A 535 23.53 2.64 -1.13
C PRO A 535 23.15 2.12 -2.53
N SER A 536 21.87 2.16 -2.94
CA SER A 536 21.39 1.52 -4.17
C SER A 536 21.74 2.25 -5.48
N ASP A 537 22.61 3.26 -5.42
CA ASP A 537 23.07 4.10 -6.55
C ASP A 537 21.92 4.51 -7.49
N SER A 538 20.78 4.84 -6.90
CA SER A 538 19.53 5.17 -7.59
C SER A 538 19.11 6.59 -7.29
N VAL A 539 18.38 7.16 -8.25
CA VAL A 539 17.70 8.45 -8.13
C VAL A 539 16.22 8.17 -8.06
N VAL A 540 15.56 8.81 -7.10
CA VAL A 540 14.10 8.76 -6.97
C VAL A 540 13.53 10.15 -7.14
N ILE A 541 12.61 10.29 -8.08
CA ILE A 541 11.76 11.46 -8.23
C ILE A 541 10.43 11.14 -7.55
N ARG A 542 10.19 11.77 -6.40
CA ARG A 542 8.89 11.71 -5.74
C ARG A 542 8.02 12.84 -6.26
N GLU A 543 6.92 12.45 -6.89
CA GLU A 543 5.88 13.34 -7.37
C GLU A 543 4.64 13.26 -6.47
N LYS A 544 3.96 14.38 -6.30
CA LYS A 544 2.65 14.44 -5.65
C LYS A 544 1.60 14.66 -6.73
N ASN A 545 0.85 13.61 -7.05
CA ASN A 545 -0.17 13.63 -8.09
C ASN A 545 -1.58 13.75 -7.51
N PRO A 546 -2.56 14.31 -8.23
CA PRO A 546 -3.94 14.24 -7.79
C PRO A 546 -4.38 12.78 -7.64
N ILE A 547 -5.27 12.55 -6.67
CA ILE A 547 -5.86 11.24 -6.43
C ILE A 547 -6.72 10.80 -7.61
N GLY A 548 -7.53 11.71 -8.16
CA GLY A 548 -8.49 11.38 -9.22
C GLY A 548 -9.84 12.05 -9.05
N ILE A 549 -10.88 11.22 -9.10
CA ILE A 549 -12.26 11.60 -8.84
C ILE A 549 -12.58 11.34 -7.36
N ILE A 550 -13.03 12.40 -6.67
CA ILE A 550 -13.40 12.38 -5.26
C ILE A 550 -14.92 12.49 -5.14
N LEU A 551 -15.54 11.51 -4.51
CA LEU A 551 -16.95 11.54 -4.13
C LEU A 551 -17.08 12.19 -2.75
N LEU A 552 -17.68 13.37 -2.66
CA LEU A 552 -17.95 14.06 -1.40
C LEU A 552 -19.42 13.90 -1.03
N ILE A 553 -19.69 13.26 0.10
CA ILE A 553 -21.03 13.02 0.63
C ILE A 553 -21.30 14.04 1.74
N LEU A 554 -22.27 14.93 1.51
CA LEU A 554 -22.70 15.95 2.45
C LEU A 554 -24.10 15.61 2.96
N SER A 555 -24.17 15.08 4.18
CA SER A 555 -25.41 14.96 4.95
C SER A 555 -25.91 16.36 5.28
N GLY A 556 -27.05 16.73 4.69
CA GLY A 556 -27.64 18.04 4.86
C GLY A 556 -28.26 18.21 6.24
N ASP A 557 -27.97 19.33 6.89
CA ASP A 557 -28.73 20.01 7.96
C ASP A 557 -27.87 20.61 9.08
N SER A 558 -26.52 20.55 9.00
CA SER A 558 -25.67 21.32 9.90
C SER A 558 -25.38 22.73 9.37
N THR A 559 -25.30 23.71 10.28
CA THR A 559 -24.87 25.10 10.02
C THR A 559 -23.49 25.22 9.37
N ASP A 560 -22.67 24.16 9.40
CA ASP A 560 -21.30 24.14 8.88
C ASP A 560 -21.13 23.42 7.55
N THR A 561 -22.21 22.88 6.96
CA THR A 561 -22.16 22.15 5.67
C THR A 561 -21.56 23.01 4.55
N GLU A 562 -21.83 24.31 4.55
CA GLU A 562 -21.32 25.28 3.57
C GLU A 562 -19.81 25.51 3.70
N LYS A 563 -19.35 25.65 4.94
CA LYS A 563 -17.93 25.82 5.26
C LYS A 563 -17.18 24.54 4.96
N ALA A 564 -17.71 23.39 5.36
CA ALA A 564 -17.14 22.08 5.05
C ALA A 564 -17.03 21.85 3.54
N PHE A 565 -18.08 22.15 2.76
CA PHE A 565 -18.02 22.10 1.29
C PHE A 565 -16.83 22.93 0.77
N THR A 566 -16.72 24.18 1.21
CA THR A 566 -15.68 25.09 0.70
C THR A 566 -14.28 24.63 1.12
N LEU A 567 -14.13 24.16 2.37
CA LEU A 567 -12.86 23.67 2.91
C LEU A 567 -12.38 22.37 2.25
N LEU A 568 -13.29 21.53 1.76
CA LEU A 568 -12.98 20.24 1.14
C LEU A 568 -12.82 20.36 -0.37
N VAL A 569 -13.76 21.01 -1.05
CA VAL A 569 -13.82 21.10 -2.52
C VAL A 569 -12.71 22.00 -3.07
N THR A 570 -12.43 23.13 -2.42
CA THR A 570 -11.40 24.06 -2.87
C THR A 570 -10.02 23.42 -3.02
N PRO A 571 -9.43 22.81 -1.97
CA PRO A 571 -8.12 22.18 -2.11
C PRO A 571 -8.15 20.98 -3.07
N ALA A 572 -9.22 20.17 -3.08
CA ALA A 572 -9.37 19.06 -4.01
C ALA A 572 -9.20 19.53 -5.47
N ILE A 573 -9.95 20.55 -5.87
CA ILE A 573 -9.89 21.14 -7.22
C ILE A 573 -8.56 21.84 -7.46
N ALA A 574 -8.02 22.57 -6.47
CA ALA A 574 -6.72 23.22 -6.59
C ALA A 574 -5.62 22.19 -6.92
N PHE A 575 -5.64 21.03 -6.28
CA PHE A 575 -4.69 19.95 -6.55
C PHE A 575 -4.95 19.17 -7.85
N GLY A 576 -6.05 19.46 -8.56
CA GLY A 576 -6.35 18.86 -9.86
C GLY A 576 -7.28 17.66 -9.81
N ASN A 577 -7.96 17.45 -8.68
CA ASN A 577 -8.99 16.43 -8.56
C ASN A 577 -10.32 16.92 -9.14
N VAL A 578 -11.13 15.97 -9.58
CA VAL A 578 -12.54 16.21 -9.94
C VAL A 578 -13.40 15.82 -8.75
N VAL A 579 -14.43 16.59 -8.46
CA VAL A 579 -15.29 16.35 -7.30
C VAL A 579 -16.73 16.11 -7.74
N ILE A 580 -17.29 14.98 -7.30
CA ILE A 580 -18.72 14.69 -7.40
C ILE A 580 -19.29 14.84 -5.99
N VAL A 581 -20.19 15.80 -5.82
CA VAL A 581 -20.86 16.05 -4.55
C VAL A 581 -22.20 15.35 -4.53
N VAL A 582 -22.42 14.48 -3.56
CA VAL A 582 -23.75 13.97 -3.24
C VAL A 582 -24.28 14.75 -2.06
N SER A 583 -25.31 15.54 -2.32
CA SER A 583 -25.93 16.38 -1.32
C SER A 583 -27.34 15.89 -1.00
N PHE A 584 -27.69 15.94 0.28
CA PHE A 584 -29.05 15.67 0.77
C PHE A 584 -29.81 16.94 1.15
N VAL A 585 -29.23 18.11 0.86
CA VAL A 585 -29.85 19.42 1.16
C VAL A 585 -30.96 19.76 0.17
N ASN A 586 -31.97 20.50 0.64
CA ASN A 586 -33.07 20.99 -0.20
C ASN A 586 -32.59 22.02 -1.24
N GLU A 587 -33.34 22.20 -2.34
CA GLU A 587 -33.00 23.15 -3.42
C GLU A 587 -32.81 24.61 -2.94
N GLY A 588 -33.47 25.00 -1.84
CA GLY A 588 -33.34 26.32 -1.23
C GLY A 588 -32.11 26.54 -0.35
N HIS A 589 -31.28 25.51 -0.11
CA HIS A 589 -30.14 25.60 0.80
C HIS A 589 -29.05 26.55 0.28
N PRO A 590 -28.45 27.43 1.11
CA PRO A 590 -27.51 28.45 0.63
C PRO A 590 -26.23 27.89 -0.02
N ILE A 591 -25.81 26.67 0.37
CA ILE A 591 -24.78 25.89 -0.35
C ILE A 591 -24.96 25.84 -1.89
N ASN A 592 -26.20 25.81 -2.41
CA ASN A 592 -26.45 25.79 -3.85
C ASN A 592 -25.96 27.08 -4.53
N LYS A 593 -25.98 28.22 -3.83
CA LYS A 593 -25.39 29.48 -4.30
C LYS A 593 -23.86 29.38 -4.36
N ILE A 594 -23.24 28.76 -3.36
CA ILE A 594 -21.78 28.53 -3.33
C ILE A 594 -21.38 27.62 -4.49
N ILE A 595 -22.04 26.47 -4.65
CA ILE A 595 -21.79 25.51 -5.74
C ILE A 595 -21.93 26.18 -7.10
N LYS A 596 -22.95 27.04 -7.27
CA LYS A 596 -23.16 27.81 -8.51
C LYS A 596 -22.00 28.77 -8.79
N CYS A 597 -21.44 29.43 -7.77
CA CYS A 597 -20.24 30.27 -7.95
C CYS A 597 -19.03 29.45 -8.40
N PHE A 598 -18.86 28.22 -7.89
CA PHE A 598 -17.80 27.32 -8.34
C PHE A 598 -18.04 26.85 -9.77
N SER A 599 -19.23 26.32 -10.08
CA SER A 599 -19.51 25.65 -11.36
C SER A 599 -19.47 26.60 -12.57
N MET A 600 -19.85 27.87 -12.42
CA MET A 600 -19.73 28.87 -13.49
C MET A 600 -18.28 29.19 -13.86
N ASN A 601 -17.37 29.02 -12.90
CA ASN A 601 -15.97 29.41 -13.02
C ASN A 601 -15.04 28.21 -13.18
N LEU A 602 -15.57 27.01 -13.41
CA LEU A 602 -14.81 25.79 -13.63
C LEU A 602 -15.19 25.14 -14.96
N PRO A 603 -14.29 24.34 -15.57
CA PRO A 603 -14.66 23.51 -16.69
C PRO A 603 -15.83 22.58 -16.34
N ALA A 604 -16.62 22.25 -17.36
CA ALA A 604 -17.74 21.33 -17.21
C ALA A 604 -17.28 20.02 -16.55
N SER A 605 -18.08 19.56 -15.58
CA SER A 605 -17.89 18.29 -14.85
C SER A 605 -16.68 18.20 -13.91
N VAL A 606 -15.85 19.24 -13.77
CA VAL A 606 -14.81 19.30 -12.71
C VAL A 606 -15.45 19.33 -11.32
N LEU A 607 -16.60 19.99 -11.22
CA LEU A 607 -17.48 19.92 -10.06
C LEU A 607 -18.87 19.52 -10.55
N SER A 608 -19.39 18.43 -9.99
CA SER A 608 -20.73 17.93 -10.30
C SER A 608 -21.53 17.71 -9.02
N MET A 609 -22.85 17.84 -9.09
CA MET A 609 -23.73 17.60 -7.95
C MET A 609 -24.81 16.58 -8.31
N VAL A 610 -25.08 15.68 -7.36
CA VAL A 610 -26.13 14.67 -7.42
C VAL A 610 -26.86 14.66 -6.08
N THR A 611 -28.11 14.25 -6.08
CA THR A 611 -28.91 14.06 -4.88
C THR A 611 -29.39 12.62 -4.79
N GLY A 612 -29.45 12.08 -3.57
CA GLY A 612 -30.00 10.75 -3.30
C GLY A 612 -28.99 9.70 -2.83
N PHE A 613 -29.48 8.79 -1.98
CA PHE A 613 -28.65 7.82 -1.27
C PHE A 613 -28.23 6.65 -2.16
N GLU A 614 -29.11 6.21 -3.07
CA GLU A 614 -28.80 5.15 -4.05
C GLU A 614 -27.66 5.57 -4.97
N GLN A 615 -27.65 6.84 -5.39
CA GLN A 615 -26.58 7.46 -6.18
C GLN A 615 -25.26 7.44 -5.42
N ALA A 616 -25.28 7.82 -4.14
CA ALA A 616 -24.11 7.80 -3.27
C ALA A 616 -23.52 6.38 -3.21
N THR A 617 -24.37 5.38 -3.00
CA THR A 617 -23.98 3.96 -2.93
C THR A 617 -23.44 3.44 -4.26
N TYR A 618 -24.08 3.78 -5.38
CA TYR A 618 -23.65 3.38 -6.71
C TYR A 618 -22.27 3.96 -7.05
N LEU A 619 -22.10 5.28 -6.87
CA LEU A 619 -20.84 5.98 -7.12
C LEU A 619 -19.73 5.47 -6.18
N ALA A 620 -20.03 5.25 -4.89
CA ALA A 620 -19.07 4.69 -3.95
C ALA A 620 -18.58 3.29 -4.36
N ARG A 621 -19.37 2.52 -5.13
CA ARG A 621 -18.98 1.21 -5.69
C ARG A 621 -18.19 1.32 -6.99
N ASP A 622 -18.36 2.35 -7.80
CA ASP A 622 -17.73 2.46 -9.12
C ASP A 622 -16.20 2.63 -9.06
N HIS A 623 -15.45 1.73 -9.70
CA HIS A 623 -13.98 1.68 -9.67
C HIS A 623 -13.27 2.91 -10.24
N HIS A 624 -13.96 3.75 -11.04
CA HIS A 624 -13.41 5.00 -11.55
C HIS A 624 -13.41 6.13 -10.52
N ILE A 625 -14.04 5.94 -9.36
CA ILE A 625 -13.94 6.85 -8.21
C ILE A 625 -12.81 6.41 -7.30
N GLN A 626 -11.80 7.25 -7.09
CA GLN A 626 -10.60 6.88 -6.33
C GLN A 626 -10.72 7.18 -4.84
N SER A 627 -11.58 8.14 -4.44
CA SER A 627 -11.78 8.48 -3.04
C SER A 627 -13.23 8.84 -2.70
N VAL A 628 -13.65 8.48 -1.49
CA VAL A 628 -14.96 8.83 -0.91
C VAL A 628 -14.73 9.56 0.41
N TRP A 629 -15.25 10.78 0.51
CA TRP A 629 -15.24 11.61 1.71
C TRP A 629 -16.66 11.76 2.21
N ALA A 630 -16.92 11.46 3.48
CA ALA A 630 -18.25 11.51 4.04
C ALA A 630 -18.26 12.30 5.36
N LEU A 631 -19.19 13.26 5.48
CA LEU A 631 -19.35 14.07 6.68
C LEU A 631 -20.15 13.32 7.76
N ASP A 632 -19.60 13.31 8.97
CA ASP A 632 -19.92 12.47 10.15
C ASP A 632 -21.30 12.68 10.82
N ASN A 633 -22.36 13.05 10.08
CA ASN A 633 -23.68 13.19 10.73
C ASN A 633 -24.42 11.86 10.86
N ASP A 634 -24.77 11.11 9.78
CA ASP A 634 -25.83 10.09 9.92
C ASP A 634 -25.64 8.73 9.21
N LEU A 635 -24.52 8.52 8.54
CA LEU A 635 -24.41 7.41 7.60
C LEU A 635 -23.87 6.09 8.22
N HIS A 636 -23.61 6.02 9.53
CA HIS A 636 -22.81 4.96 10.16
C HIS A 636 -23.23 3.49 9.84
N PRO A 637 -24.52 3.09 9.83
CA PRO A 637 -24.89 1.69 9.56
C PRO A 637 -24.96 1.35 8.06
N GLU A 638 -25.14 2.34 7.18
CA GLU A 638 -25.24 2.13 5.74
C GLU A 638 -23.96 2.51 4.97
N MET A 639 -23.06 3.27 5.61
CA MET A 639 -21.65 3.41 5.22
C MET A 639 -20.91 2.08 5.34
N GLU A 640 -21.28 1.17 6.24
CA GLU A 640 -20.79 -0.21 6.20
C GLU A 640 -21.17 -0.92 4.89
N ARG A 641 -22.33 -0.59 4.29
CA ARG A 641 -22.73 -1.12 2.96
C ARG A 641 -22.07 -0.36 1.81
N MET A 642 -21.79 0.93 1.96
CA MET A 642 -21.02 1.72 0.98
C MET A 642 -19.51 1.47 1.07
N ALA A 643 -19.04 0.95 2.21
CA ALA A 643 -17.72 0.39 2.43
C ALA A 643 -17.48 -0.89 1.62
N LEU A 644 -18.40 -1.28 0.73
CA LEU A 644 -18.08 -2.08 -0.47
C LEU A 644 -17.00 -1.41 -1.37
N ALA A 645 -16.59 -0.17 -1.06
CA ALA A 645 -15.27 0.37 -1.39
C ALA A 645 -14.11 -0.61 -1.05
N ILE A 646 -14.28 -1.53 -0.10
CA ILE A 646 -13.43 -2.68 0.21
C ILE A 646 -13.05 -3.49 -1.05
N ARG A 647 -14.02 -3.80 -1.92
CA ARG A 647 -13.77 -4.58 -3.15
C ARG A 647 -12.86 -3.86 -4.16
N SER A 648 -12.78 -2.54 -4.05
CA SER A 648 -12.03 -1.67 -4.95
C SER A 648 -10.88 -0.93 -4.27
N CYS A 649 -10.70 -1.10 -2.95
CA CYS A 649 -9.63 -0.52 -2.15
C CYS A 649 -9.47 0.99 -2.41
N LYS A 650 -10.57 1.74 -2.31
CA LYS A 650 -10.58 3.20 -2.50
C LYS A 650 -10.18 3.95 -1.23
N HIS A 651 -9.69 5.16 -1.40
CA HIS A 651 -9.40 6.05 -0.27
C HIS A 651 -10.69 6.50 0.40
N PHE A 652 -10.92 6.05 1.63
CA PHE A 652 -12.07 6.48 2.42
C PHE A 652 -11.66 7.49 3.47
N TRP A 653 -12.46 8.54 3.65
CA TRP A 653 -12.27 9.51 4.71
C TRP A 653 -13.59 9.88 5.35
N LEU A 654 -13.78 9.45 6.59
CA LEU A 654 -14.79 10.01 7.47
C LEU A 654 -14.29 11.38 7.94
N VAL A 655 -14.91 12.43 7.40
CA VAL A 655 -14.55 13.80 7.70
C VAL A 655 -15.19 14.17 9.04
N PRO A 656 -14.38 14.51 10.06
CA PRO A 656 -14.93 14.93 11.35
C PRO A 656 -15.78 16.19 11.19
N LYS A 657 -16.77 16.38 12.08
CA LYS A 657 -17.67 17.55 12.07
C LYS A 657 -16.91 18.87 12.05
N ASP A 658 -15.82 18.95 12.81
CA ASP A 658 -14.87 20.06 12.78
C ASP A 658 -13.80 19.77 11.73
N VAL A 659 -14.01 20.20 10.48
CA VAL A 659 -13.00 20.05 9.42
C VAL A 659 -11.73 20.79 9.86
N PRO A 660 -10.64 20.10 10.22
CA PRO A 660 -9.46 20.80 10.68
C PRO A 660 -8.86 21.53 9.48
N ILE A 661 -8.59 22.84 9.62
CA ILE A 661 -7.83 23.64 8.65
C ILE A 661 -6.35 23.25 8.73
N CYS A 662 -6.04 21.97 8.60
CA CYS A 662 -4.67 21.45 8.57
C CYS A 662 -4.28 21.24 7.11
N LYS A 663 -3.39 22.11 6.61
CA LYS A 663 -2.86 22.03 5.24
C LYS A 663 -2.32 20.63 4.92
N ARG A 664 -1.56 20.05 5.85
CA ARG A 664 -0.92 18.74 5.66
C ARG A 664 -1.90 17.58 5.56
N LEU A 665 -2.98 17.56 6.37
CA LEU A 665 -4.00 16.51 6.29
C LEU A 665 -4.75 16.58 4.96
N ILE A 666 -5.17 17.78 4.56
CA ILE A 666 -5.88 17.98 3.30
C ILE A 666 -4.96 17.67 2.11
N TRP A 667 -3.67 18.01 2.17
CA TRP A 667 -2.71 17.57 1.15
C TRP A 667 -2.64 16.04 1.05
N LYS A 668 -2.53 15.34 2.19
CA LYS A 668 -2.54 13.87 2.25
C LYS A 668 -3.83 13.28 1.68
N LYS A 669 -4.97 13.96 1.86
CA LYS A 669 -6.26 13.50 1.35
C LYS A 669 -6.53 13.87 -0.10
N CYS A 670 -5.84 14.85 -0.68
CA CYS A 670 -6.03 15.32 -2.06
C CYS A 670 -4.97 14.82 -3.05
N LEU A 671 -3.83 14.35 -2.56
CA LEU A 671 -2.67 13.96 -3.36
C LEU A 671 -2.26 12.54 -3.02
N ARG A 672 -1.75 11.82 -4.02
CA ARG A 672 -1.09 10.53 -3.88
C ARG A 672 0.40 10.63 -4.16
N ASN A 673 1.15 9.78 -3.49
CA ASN A 673 2.59 9.63 -3.73
C ASN A 673 2.87 8.79 -4.97
N LYS A 674 3.76 9.31 -5.81
CA LYS A 674 4.37 8.55 -6.90
C LYS A 674 5.87 8.67 -6.83
N SER A 675 6.56 7.55 -6.94
CA SER A 675 8.00 7.46 -6.87
C SER A 675 8.51 6.85 -8.16
N VAL A 676 9.22 7.65 -8.95
CA VAL A 676 9.87 7.23 -10.19
C VAL A 676 11.34 6.94 -9.89
N TRP A 677 11.72 5.68 -10.06
CA TRP A 677 13.04 5.14 -9.78
C TRP A 677 13.86 5.03 -11.06
N MET A 678 15.12 5.43 -10.97
CA MET A 678 16.12 5.31 -12.03
C MET A 678 17.47 4.92 -11.42
N THR A 679 18.32 4.22 -12.16
CA THR A 679 19.73 4.09 -11.77
C THR A 679 20.47 5.39 -12.04
N LYS A 680 21.54 5.70 -11.29
CA LYS A 680 22.37 6.90 -11.57
C LYS A 680 23.00 6.89 -12.97
N THR A 681 23.16 5.74 -13.60
CA THR A 681 23.63 5.66 -15.00
C THR A 681 22.54 6.05 -16.01
N THR A 682 21.27 5.88 -15.63
CA THR A 682 20.11 6.21 -16.47
C THR A 682 19.69 7.67 -16.30
N TYR A 683 19.93 8.27 -15.14
CA TYR A 683 19.70 9.69 -14.84
C TYR A 683 20.84 10.55 -15.36
#